data_AF-A0A970CBY1-F1
#
_entry.id   AF-A0A970CBY1-F1
#
_cell.length_a   1.000
_cell.length_b   1.000
_cell.length_c   1.000
_cell.angle_alpha   90.00
_cell.angle_beta   90.00
_cell.angle_gamma   90.00
#
_symmetry.space_group_name_H-M   'P 1'
#
loop_
_entity.id
_entity.type
_entity.pdbx_description
1 polymer ?
#
loop_
_entity_poly.entity_id
_entity_poly.type
_entity_poly.pdbx_seq_one_letter_code
_entity_poly.pdbx_strand_id
1 'polypeptide(L)'
;MSSSQLPGHDTFRKLFVDAGMCSVRMHFCNESGGLVHSLAVASAQDLHPILSGFDSENSISSDAVFITGTLRDIILRMLGKGTGILPAAALWAAAQGKVQHQPLVIIEVSASGYCAVGVDPDGSLHDNLLAHNARCGAGSGINLDRILQKLDIPRNQVDIVLRRFLGVTGAAERDRIRVRTDRCGVFASSATVSDKNQGIPVDHALAVTLKSEVHKVCKLVKPGFSSAILTGGVFQWKFARDCAADYLVRSGITDIQHDADGSLPVLGLMHLEQKMSRQGSARRLGNRHWGRTAAEYPGFLTIKTDLGLRYRYDNPAGGRTQPSHSAALKSQPVFLALDVGSSMAKLVLSNGQREGFSYKASQKNAGDTVETIKRLFEDLIGQGVDHLHILGIGITGSARYQVSKVLASVYPSLADRIELLVENYAHVYGSMALARRHVSRLKSSGVGSVNDRFCILVDVGGEDTKISTISLEKAELFDNAMNLKCSAGTGSLMDTMSALFDIPDVATAADMALRASKSYAINATCSVFLMEHARALQASGIPRDEILAAATWAVVDNMAKTLWNQIELPKNAVALLHGQTMLSESLPIAVASRLQTATGSNTFCVVPPWPGHRACLGLVRALCRKAPVTAVPIRLKDFTLIEYEKTIIECRGIACGETTARCSRSRLTGRAADDTPFVVVLGGCSAVNEMRVAPRRSDKRPSYDTYGRIMDFADRELPRSQARNRLVIPKGLAVSEWALFFSRLFTPFDIPVHVDRVREQDIVDARPHFRVDTCAPHIGMVGQMLRLSREHHMAILAPQLEFLPVRGNSLGRTCTVNQGAFAVAKAIAEMECPSCRIHLFHVDLRQLDLNMLAHKLLPHLSPVYGLYGISISFESFLTTLKQAYHAHLDLKMLLAQEASRLAAEALSEGRQLVLVMGREYTLNPGIYDSHVGKLLRDKAFAGIPAHVLDADCNPSFEHLYWRNAHLLASLVDAAAHGRLHTIITHEGLRNIFAGIERSGGRVPVVQVSSFLCGPDSVTNPLIDELAKNRPHLRIQSDAIIKELAHLENRMNTFATQLRLGLHAELSGSDSNGFDMK
;
A
#
# COMPACT_ATOMS: atom_id res chain seq x y z
N MET A 1 40.52 3.90 11.60
CA MET A 1 40.76 5.03 12.53
C MET A 1 41.93 4.63 13.44
N SER A 2 42.93 5.50 13.61
CA SER A 2 44.04 5.27 14.55
C SER A 2 43.56 5.45 15.99
N SER A 3 44.19 4.75 16.94
CA SER A 3 43.96 4.82 18.40
C SER A 3 44.16 6.21 19.05
N SER A 4 44.46 7.24 18.25
CA SER A 4 44.86 8.58 18.70
C SER A 4 43.69 9.55 18.94
N GLN A 5 42.43 9.12 18.84
CA GLN A 5 41.24 9.94 19.13
C GLN A 5 40.52 9.54 20.43
N LEU A 6 41.04 8.57 21.19
CA LEU A 6 40.44 8.10 22.43
C LEU A 6 40.98 8.90 23.63
N PRO A 7 40.14 9.34 24.58
CA PRO A 7 40.59 10.00 25.80
C PRO A 7 41.42 9.04 26.69
N GLY A 8 42.42 9.57 27.40
CA GLY A 8 43.25 8.78 28.32
C GLY A 8 42.46 8.17 29.48
N HIS A 9 42.82 6.95 29.87
CA HIS A 9 42.11 6.07 30.81
C HIS A 9 41.74 6.65 32.18
N ASP A 10 42.50 7.61 32.69
CA ASP A 10 42.31 8.17 34.04
C ASP A 10 41.23 9.27 34.13
N THR A 11 40.54 9.60 33.04
CA THR A 11 39.69 10.81 32.98
C THR A 11 38.17 10.56 33.03
N PHE A 12 37.68 9.34 32.74
CA PHE A 12 36.22 9.07 32.69
C PHE A 12 35.82 7.79 33.44
N ARG A 13 34.61 7.80 34.02
CA ARG A 13 34.07 6.76 34.91
C ARG A 13 32.64 6.32 34.54
N LYS A 14 31.93 7.09 33.72
CA LYS A 14 30.57 6.81 33.24
C LYS A 14 30.50 6.91 31.71
N LEU A 15 29.70 6.04 31.09
CA LEU A 15 29.49 6.02 29.65
C LEU A 15 27.98 6.05 29.34
N PHE A 16 27.56 7.04 28.57
CA PHE A 16 26.18 7.18 28.10
C PHE A 16 26.14 7.06 26.58
N VAL A 17 25.33 6.13 26.06
CA VAL A 17 25.30 5.81 24.64
C VAL A 17 23.88 5.97 24.09
N ASP A 18 23.73 6.78 23.05
CA ASP A 18 22.56 6.75 22.17
C ASP A 18 22.92 5.97 20.89
N ALA A 19 22.45 4.73 20.82
CA ALA A 19 22.72 3.79 19.74
C ALA A 19 21.67 3.93 18.63
N GLY A 20 21.74 5.03 17.88
CA GLY A 20 20.84 5.32 16.76
C GLY A 20 21.13 4.52 15.49
N MET A 21 20.15 4.43 14.59
CA MET A 21 20.27 3.72 13.31
C MET A 21 21.23 4.38 12.30
N CYS A 22 21.38 5.71 12.37
CA CYS A 22 22.26 6.48 11.49
C CYS A 22 23.60 6.79 12.15
N SER A 23 23.59 7.06 13.45
CA SER A 23 24.77 7.36 14.25
C SER A 23 24.68 6.74 15.64
N VAL A 24 25.81 6.29 16.17
CA VAL A 24 25.98 5.97 17.58
C VAL A 24 26.71 7.12 18.25
N ARG A 25 26.10 7.69 19.29
CA ARG A 25 26.69 8.77 20.10
C ARG A 25 27.08 8.26 21.47
N MET A 26 28.25 8.66 21.93
CA MET A 26 28.84 8.25 23.20
C MET A 26 29.31 9.49 23.95
N HIS A 27 28.81 9.70 25.16
CA HIS A 27 29.33 10.69 26.11
C HIS A 27 30.10 9.97 27.21
N PHE A 28 31.36 10.35 27.36
CA PHE A 28 32.26 9.89 28.41
C PHE A 28 32.24 10.93 29.51
N CYS A 29 31.88 10.52 30.72
CA CYS A 29 31.71 11.42 31.86
C CYS A 29 32.57 10.99 33.04
N ASN A 30 32.96 11.94 33.87
CA ASN A 30 33.61 11.68 35.16
C ASN A 30 32.58 11.17 36.21
N GLU A 31 33.00 10.91 37.45
CA GLU A 31 32.10 10.38 38.51
C GLU A 31 30.94 11.32 38.84
N SER A 32 31.17 12.64 38.82
CA SER A 32 30.15 13.67 39.06
C SER A 32 29.20 13.89 37.89
N GLY A 33 29.38 13.18 36.76
CA GLY A 33 28.55 13.28 35.57
C GLY A 33 28.94 14.43 34.62
N GLY A 34 30.07 15.10 34.85
CA GLY A 34 30.63 16.10 33.93
C GLY A 34 31.16 15.46 32.65
N LEU A 35 30.85 16.04 31.49
CA LEU A 35 31.30 15.57 30.18
C LEU A 35 32.83 15.75 30.03
N VAL A 36 33.53 14.66 29.77
CA VAL A 36 34.97 14.61 29.52
C VAL A 36 35.25 14.58 28.02
N HIS A 37 34.49 13.74 27.30
CA HIS A 37 34.63 13.56 25.86
C HIS A 37 33.29 13.16 25.24
N SER A 38 33.07 13.53 23.98
CA SER A 38 31.90 13.13 23.20
C SER A 38 32.34 12.63 21.83
N LEU A 39 31.83 11.48 21.45
CA LEU A 39 32.11 10.82 20.17
C LEU A 39 30.79 10.52 19.47
N ALA A 40 30.72 10.84 18.17
CA ALA A 40 29.62 10.42 17.31
C ALA A 40 30.19 9.70 16.09
N VAL A 41 29.78 8.46 15.88
CA VAL A 41 30.22 7.62 14.76
C VAL A 41 29.04 7.20 13.91
N ALA A 42 29.25 7.10 12.60
CA ALA A 42 28.21 6.60 11.71
C ALA A 42 27.96 5.12 11.97
N SER A 43 26.70 4.72 12.16
CA SER A 43 26.33 3.32 12.43
C SER A 43 26.62 2.36 11.26
N ALA A 44 27.02 2.90 10.10
CA ALA A 44 27.44 2.13 8.94
C ALA A 44 28.87 1.59 9.03
N GLN A 45 29.70 2.18 9.88
CA GLN A 45 31.06 1.70 10.13
C GLN A 45 31.02 0.40 10.93
N ASP A 46 32.08 -0.40 10.82
CA ASP A 46 32.23 -1.53 11.73
C ASP A 46 32.44 -0.98 13.15
N LEU A 47 31.44 -1.21 14.00
CA LEU A 47 31.46 -0.76 15.39
C LEU A 47 32.35 -1.66 16.25
N HIS A 48 32.71 -2.86 15.78
CA HIS A 48 33.47 -3.81 16.58
C HIS A 48 34.85 -3.28 16.97
N PRO A 49 35.71 -2.75 16.06
CA PRO A 49 37.01 -2.20 16.44
C PRO A 49 36.91 -1.03 17.42
N ILE A 50 35.86 -0.21 17.26
CA ILE A 50 35.61 0.96 18.11
C ILE A 50 35.22 0.49 19.51
N LEU A 51 34.25 -0.43 19.60
CA LEU A 51 33.72 -0.93 20.87
C LEU A 51 34.69 -1.87 21.61
N SER A 52 35.43 -2.72 20.89
CA SER A 52 36.41 -3.63 21.47
C SER A 52 37.61 -2.90 22.06
N GLY A 53 38.00 -1.76 21.47
CA GLY A 53 39.04 -0.90 22.02
C GLY A 53 38.69 -0.36 23.42
N PHE A 54 37.41 -0.26 23.77
CA PHE A 54 36.96 0.15 25.11
C PHE A 54 36.87 -1.02 26.11
N ASP A 55 36.79 -2.26 25.64
CA ASP A 55 36.63 -3.45 26.48
C ASP A 55 37.99 -4.10 26.84
N SER A 56 39.01 -3.96 25.97
CA SER A 56 40.35 -4.51 26.20
C SER A 56 41.12 -3.90 27.38
N GLU A 57 40.66 -2.78 27.95
CA GLU A 57 41.39 -2.00 28.97
C GLU A 57 40.59 -1.74 30.29
N ASN A 58 39.54 -2.52 30.55
CA ASN A 58 38.98 -2.87 31.89
C ASN A 58 38.67 -1.78 32.96
N SER A 59 38.26 -0.55 32.61
CA SER A 59 38.14 0.57 33.58
C SER A 59 36.72 1.08 33.97
N ILE A 60 35.62 0.59 33.37
CA ILE A 60 34.24 1.03 33.69
C ILE A 60 33.39 -0.12 34.23
N SER A 61 32.78 0.08 35.41
CA SER A 61 31.82 -0.86 36.01
C SER A 61 30.55 -1.00 35.15
N SER A 62 29.95 -2.19 35.11
CA SER A 62 28.69 -2.46 34.39
C SER A 62 27.55 -1.51 34.81
N ASP A 63 27.53 -1.07 36.07
CA ASP A 63 26.49 -0.18 36.59
C ASP A 63 26.72 1.31 36.20
N ALA A 64 27.82 1.61 35.49
CA ALA A 64 28.19 2.94 35.02
C ALA A 64 28.05 3.12 33.49
N VAL A 65 27.45 2.14 32.80
CA VAL A 65 27.19 2.19 31.35
C VAL A 65 25.68 2.18 31.10
N PHE A 66 25.17 3.21 30.43
CA PHE A 66 23.75 3.36 30.10
C PHE A 66 23.58 3.50 28.60
N ILE A 67 22.70 2.69 28.01
CA ILE A 67 22.55 2.60 26.56
C ILE A 67 21.07 2.76 26.19
N THR A 68 20.78 3.67 25.27
CA THR A 68 19.46 3.86 24.64
C THR A 68 19.58 3.74 23.13
N GLY A 69 18.47 3.99 22.42
CA GLY A 69 18.41 3.95 20.95
C GLY A 69 17.99 2.59 20.39
N THR A 70 17.83 2.53 19.06
CA THR A 70 17.34 1.35 18.34
C THR A 70 18.34 0.19 18.37
N LEU A 71 19.64 0.47 18.26
CA LEU A 71 20.71 -0.53 18.26
C LEU A 71 21.16 -0.91 19.68
N ARG A 72 20.46 -0.46 20.73
CA ARG A 72 20.84 -0.67 22.14
C ARG A 72 21.19 -2.13 22.46
N ASP A 73 20.31 -3.07 22.12
CA ASP A 73 20.49 -4.48 22.47
C ASP A 73 21.72 -5.10 21.77
N ILE A 74 22.10 -4.56 20.62
CA ILE A 74 23.31 -4.96 19.90
C ILE A 74 24.55 -4.42 20.62
N ILE A 75 24.57 -3.12 20.94
CA ILE A 75 25.72 -2.51 21.64
C ILE A 75 25.91 -3.15 23.02
N LEU A 76 24.82 -3.46 23.75
CA LEU A 76 24.89 -4.21 25.02
C LEU A 76 25.55 -5.58 24.84
N ARG A 77 25.25 -6.31 23.77
CA ARG A 77 25.89 -7.60 23.48
C ARG A 77 27.36 -7.45 23.14
N MET A 78 27.72 -6.43 22.37
CA MET A 78 29.11 -6.18 21.98
C MET A 78 29.98 -5.77 23.17
N LEU A 79 29.45 -4.94 24.07
CA LEU A 79 30.15 -4.52 25.29
C LEU A 79 30.12 -5.56 26.41
N GLY A 80 29.20 -6.53 26.35
CA GLY A 80 29.01 -7.53 27.41
C GLY A 80 28.51 -6.99 28.76
N LYS A 81 28.31 -5.67 28.90
CA LYS A 81 27.98 -4.96 30.13
C LYS A 81 27.15 -3.70 29.89
N GLY A 82 26.52 -3.17 30.93
CA GLY A 82 25.68 -1.96 30.89
C GLY A 82 24.19 -2.20 31.05
N THR A 83 23.46 -1.09 31.21
CA THR A 83 22.00 -1.06 31.41
C THR A 83 21.30 -0.53 30.16
N GLY A 84 20.38 -1.32 29.63
CA GLY A 84 19.53 -0.91 28.52
C GLY A 84 18.32 -0.09 28.97
N ILE A 85 18.21 1.14 28.46
CA ILE A 85 17.09 2.04 28.69
C ILE A 85 16.22 2.15 27.44
N LEU A 86 14.90 2.29 27.60
CA LEU A 86 13.99 2.51 26.48
C LEU A 86 14.18 3.94 25.93
N PRO A 87 14.17 4.16 24.60
CA PRO A 87 14.25 5.51 24.01
C PRO A 87 13.21 6.49 24.59
N ALA A 88 11.96 6.06 24.71
CA ALA A 88 10.90 6.87 25.31
C ALA A 88 11.15 7.21 26.79
N ALA A 89 11.80 6.31 27.55
CA ALA A 89 12.16 6.59 28.94
C ALA A 89 13.32 7.60 29.05
N ALA A 90 14.32 7.50 28.15
CA ALA A 90 15.39 8.48 28.08
C ALA A 90 14.84 9.87 27.71
N LEU A 91 13.95 9.96 26.72
CA LEU A 91 13.30 11.23 26.37
C LEU A 91 12.39 11.77 27.47
N TRP A 92 11.66 10.92 28.18
CA TRP A 92 10.87 11.36 29.33
C TRP A 92 11.75 11.93 30.44
N ALA A 93 12.86 11.26 30.77
CA ALA A 93 13.85 11.80 31.71
C ALA A 93 14.45 13.12 31.21
N ALA A 94 14.70 13.27 29.92
CA ALA A 94 15.14 14.54 29.35
C ALA A 94 14.08 15.64 29.49
N ALA A 95 12.80 15.32 29.28
CA ALA A 95 11.69 16.25 29.50
C ALA A 95 11.63 16.71 30.95
N GLN A 96 11.76 15.79 31.90
CA GLN A 96 11.81 16.10 33.33
C GLN A 96 13.00 16.99 33.71
N GLY A 97 14.14 16.84 33.04
CA GLY A 97 15.31 17.69 33.25
C GLY A 97 15.22 19.07 32.58
N LYS A 98 14.26 19.27 31.65
CA LYS A 98 14.09 20.51 30.86
C LYS A 98 12.85 21.30 31.23
N VAL A 99 11.83 20.66 31.79
CA VAL A 99 10.61 21.33 32.23
C VAL A 99 10.94 22.31 33.35
N GLN A 100 10.34 23.50 33.28
CA GLN A 100 10.53 24.56 34.25
C GLN A 100 9.21 24.82 34.99
N HIS A 101 8.54 25.95 34.71
CA HIS A 101 7.31 26.36 35.40
C HIS A 101 6.02 26.06 34.63
N GLN A 102 6.12 25.61 33.38
CA GLN A 102 4.97 25.38 32.51
C GLN A 102 5.09 24.03 31.79
N PRO A 103 3.98 23.41 31.36
CA PRO A 103 4.00 22.11 30.69
C PRO A 103 4.81 22.14 29.38
N LEU A 104 5.67 21.14 29.23
CA LEU A 104 6.62 20.99 28.13
C LEU A 104 6.31 19.72 27.33
N VAL A 105 6.38 19.80 26.00
CA VAL A 105 6.37 18.62 25.13
C VAL A 105 7.69 18.45 24.38
N ILE A 106 8.26 17.25 24.42
CA ILE A 106 9.34 16.85 23.52
C ILE A 106 8.74 16.08 22.34
N ILE A 107 9.08 16.50 21.13
CA ILE A 107 8.70 15.85 19.87
C ILE A 107 9.97 15.36 19.19
N GLU A 108 10.12 14.04 19.10
CA GLU A 108 11.21 13.38 18.39
C GLU A 108 10.71 12.83 17.04
N VAL A 109 11.46 13.11 15.96
CA VAL A 109 11.34 12.39 14.69
C VAL A 109 12.73 11.88 14.29
N SER A 110 12.97 10.59 14.57
CA SER A 110 14.25 9.92 14.41
C SER A 110 14.33 9.09 13.12
N ALA A 111 15.44 8.38 12.91
CA ALA A 111 15.63 7.53 11.73
C ALA A 111 14.67 6.34 11.66
N SER A 112 14.31 5.77 12.81
CA SER A 112 13.54 4.53 12.95
C SER A 112 12.09 4.74 13.40
N GLY A 113 11.72 5.95 13.82
CA GLY A 113 10.36 6.27 14.23
C GLY A 113 10.21 7.66 14.84
N TYR A 114 9.17 7.85 15.64
CA TYR A 114 8.89 9.12 16.32
C TYR A 114 8.42 8.89 17.76
N CYS A 115 8.59 9.91 18.59
CA CYS A 115 8.15 9.95 19.98
C CYS A 115 7.56 11.33 20.31
N ALA A 116 6.46 11.38 21.07
CA ALA A 116 5.97 12.58 21.71
C ALA A 116 5.83 12.32 23.21
N VAL A 117 6.48 13.14 24.02
CA VAL A 117 6.43 13.05 25.49
C VAL A 117 6.07 14.42 26.06
N GLY A 118 4.91 14.50 26.72
CA GLY A 118 4.45 15.69 27.42
C GLY A 118 4.60 15.55 28.92
N VAL A 119 5.12 16.58 29.59
CA VAL A 119 5.29 16.61 31.04
C VAL A 119 4.77 17.90 31.66
N ASP A 120 4.22 17.78 32.86
CA ASP A 120 3.87 18.90 33.73
C ASP A 120 5.09 19.43 34.50
N PRO A 121 5.02 20.62 35.13
CA PRO A 121 6.12 21.20 35.90
C PRO A 121 6.67 20.31 37.03
N ASP A 122 5.86 19.38 37.55
CA ASP A 122 6.28 18.39 38.55
C ASP A 122 7.01 17.17 37.95
N GLY A 123 7.11 17.10 36.62
CA GLY A 123 7.72 16.03 35.85
C GLY A 123 6.82 14.82 35.60
N SER A 124 5.56 14.84 36.04
CA SER A 124 4.56 13.84 35.69
C SER A 124 4.12 13.97 34.22
N LEU A 125 3.51 12.93 33.65
CA LEU A 125 3.07 12.97 32.25
C LEU A 125 1.80 13.83 32.12
N HIS A 126 1.90 14.93 31.37
CA HIS A 126 0.76 15.78 31.06
C HIS A 126 -0.23 15.02 30.17
N ASP A 127 -1.47 14.85 30.62
CA ASP A 127 -2.52 14.09 29.94
C ASP A 127 -2.12 12.67 29.48
N ASN A 128 -1.22 12.02 30.22
CA ASN A 128 -0.62 10.72 29.84
C ASN A 128 0.03 10.73 28.43
N LEU A 129 0.55 11.89 27.99
CA LEU A 129 1.22 12.01 26.69
C LEU A 129 2.58 11.33 26.70
N LEU A 130 2.58 10.03 26.45
CA LEU A 130 3.75 9.26 26.03
C LEU A 130 3.33 8.41 24.82
N ALA A 131 3.57 8.95 23.64
CA ALA A 131 3.23 8.32 22.37
C ALA A 131 4.50 7.99 21.61
N HIS A 132 4.79 6.70 21.45
CA HIS A 132 6.01 6.23 20.81
C HIS A 132 5.69 5.22 19.71
N ASN A 133 6.27 5.43 18.55
CA ASN A 133 6.20 4.52 17.41
C ASN A 133 7.61 4.06 17.06
N ALA A 134 8.03 2.93 17.64
CA ALA A 134 9.41 2.46 17.54
C ALA A 134 9.74 1.68 16.25
N ARG A 135 8.73 1.31 15.45
CA ARG A 135 8.86 0.13 14.56
C ARG A 135 8.31 0.30 13.15
N CYS A 136 7.35 1.18 12.90
CA CYS A 136 6.89 1.38 11.54
C CYS A 136 7.61 2.58 10.93
N GLY A 137 8.15 2.47 9.71
CA GLY A 137 8.86 3.58 9.04
C GLY A 137 8.01 4.81 8.72
N ALA A 138 6.80 4.92 9.29
CA ALA A 138 6.02 6.14 9.28
C ALA A 138 6.61 7.12 10.30
N GLY A 139 6.86 8.35 9.86
CA GLY A 139 7.55 9.38 10.62
C GLY A 139 9.01 9.02 10.88
N SER A 140 9.67 8.28 9.99
CA SER A 140 11.06 7.85 10.15
C SER A 140 11.98 8.45 9.09
N GLY A 141 13.18 8.85 9.52
CA GLY A 141 14.24 9.38 8.65
C GLY A 141 14.68 8.40 7.57
N ILE A 142 14.76 7.09 7.85
CA ILE A 142 15.13 6.05 6.86
C ILE A 142 14.19 6.07 5.66
N ASN A 143 12.89 6.26 5.89
CA ASN A 143 11.94 6.31 4.80
C ASN A 143 12.10 7.59 3.95
N LEU A 144 12.39 8.72 4.61
CA LEU A 144 12.65 9.98 3.93
C LEU A 144 13.96 9.92 3.14
N ASP A 145 15.02 9.34 3.70
CA ASP A 145 16.30 9.12 3.01
C ASP A 145 16.13 8.30 1.74
N ARG A 146 15.27 7.27 1.77
CA ARG A 146 14.93 6.50 0.58
C ARG A 146 14.19 7.33 -0.47
N ILE A 147 13.29 8.22 -0.07
CA ILE A 147 12.62 9.14 -1.00
C ILE A 147 13.64 10.08 -1.64
N LEU A 148 14.53 10.65 -0.83
CA LEU A 148 15.60 11.53 -1.28
C LEU A 148 16.53 10.84 -2.27
N GLN A 149 16.97 9.62 -1.97
CA GLN A 149 17.77 8.80 -2.89
C GLN A 149 17.07 8.59 -4.24
N LYS A 150 15.76 8.30 -4.22
CA LYS A 150 14.98 8.11 -5.46
C LYS A 150 14.78 9.38 -6.28
N LEU A 151 14.76 10.53 -5.61
CA LEU A 151 14.67 11.85 -6.25
C LEU A 151 16.06 12.39 -6.62
N ASP A 152 17.12 11.66 -6.31
CA ASP A 152 18.51 12.09 -6.47
C ASP A 152 18.79 13.42 -5.75
N ILE A 153 18.20 13.59 -4.55
CA ILE A 153 18.35 14.77 -3.71
C ILE A 153 19.25 14.42 -2.52
N PRO A 154 20.46 14.97 -2.42
CA PRO A 154 21.27 14.83 -1.23
C PRO A 154 20.58 15.40 0.02
N ARG A 155 20.79 14.76 1.18
CA ARG A 155 20.16 15.18 2.46
C ARG A 155 20.41 16.64 2.82
N ASN A 156 21.58 17.20 2.46
CA ASN A 156 21.93 18.59 2.69
C ASN A 156 21.29 19.59 1.69
N GLN A 157 20.68 19.11 0.60
CA GLN A 157 20.03 19.95 -0.41
C GLN A 157 18.51 20.08 -0.22
N VAL A 158 17.92 19.38 0.76
CA VAL A 158 16.46 19.37 0.98
C VAL A 158 15.90 20.78 1.16
N ASP A 159 16.49 21.60 2.04
CA ASP A 159 16.03 22.97 2.26
C ASP A 159 16.27 23.88 1.04
N ILE A 160 17.26 23.57 0.19
CA ILE A 160 17.50 24.30 -1.07
C ILE A 160 16.36 24.02 -2.06
N VAL A 161 15.98 22.74 -2.21
CA VAL A 161 14.85 22.33 -3.05
C VAL A 161 13.54 22.94 -2.52
N LEU A 162 13.39 23.03 -1.19
CA LEU A 162 12.18 23.53 -0.53
C LEU A 162 12.20 25.03 -0.21
N ARG A 163 13.15 25.79 -0.75
CA ARG A 163 13.40 27.20 -0.40
C ARG A 163 12.15 28.09 -0.39
N ARG A 164 11.22 27.89 -1.33
CA ARG A 164 9.99 28.70 -1.45
C ARG A 164 9.01 28.50 -0.28
N PHE A 165 9.18 27.42 0.47
CA PHE A 165 8.34 27.06 1.59
C PHE A 165 8.99 27.39 2.94
N LEU A 166 10.15 28.03 2.99
CA LEU A 166 10.85 28.28 4.25
C LEU A 166 10.42 29.59 4.90
N GLY A 167 10.44 29.63 6.24
CA GLY A 167 10.24 30.82 7.06
C GLY A 167 8.82 31.40 6.99
N VAL A 168 8.67 32.63 7.48
CA VAL A 168 7.37 33.32 7.50
C VAL A 168 6.87 33.60 6.07
N THR A 169 7.77 33.94 5.15
CA THR A 169 7.45 34.19 3.73
C THR A 169 6.86 32.96 3.04
N GLY A 170 7.30 31.75 3.42
CA GLY A 170 6.78 30.50 2.88
C GLY A 170 5.54 29.95 3.57
N ALA A 171 5.03 30.58 4.64
CA ALA A 171 3.96 30.04 5.47
C ALA A 171 2.64 29.85 4.70
N ALA A 172 2.26 30.80 3.85
CA ALA A 172 1.05 30.69 3.02
C ALA A 172 1.15 29.53 2.01
N GLU A 173 2.33 29.34 1.41
CA GLU A 173 2.58 28.21 0.51
C GLU A 173 2.58 26.88 1.27
N ARG A 174 3.19 26.81 2.47
CA ARG A 174 3.11 25.64 3.34
C ARG A 174 1.68 25.31 3.72
N ASP A 175 0.85 26.30 4.05
CA ASP A 175 -0.56 26.07 4.43
C ASP A 175 -1.38 25.47 3.28
N ARG A 176 -1.14 25.92 2.05
CA ARG A 176 -1.77 25.38 0.82
C ARG A 176 -1.35 23.94 0.51
N ILE A 177 -0.17 23.50 0.95
CA ILE A 177 0.27 22.11 0.77
C ILE A 177 -0.56 21.18 1.64
N ARG A 178 -1.04 20.10 1.03
CA ARG A 178 -1.84 19.09 1.70
C ARG A 178 -0.98 18.09 2.44
N VAL A 179 -1.57 17.44 3.43
CA VAL A 179 -0.99 16.28 4.08
C VAL A 179 -1.64 15.00 3.55
N ARG A 180 -0.84 13.96 3.35
CA ARG A 180 -1.29 12.62 3.04
C ARG A 180 -1.68 11.89 4.31
N THR A 181 -2.63 10.98 4.16
CA THR A 181 -3.12 10.08 5.20
C THR A 181 -2.44 8.71 5.15
N ASP A 182 -1.23 8.62 4.61
CA ASP A 182 -0.48 7.35 4.50
C ASP A 182 -0.05 6.82 5.87
N ARG A 183 -0.33 5.54 6.16
CA ARG A 183 -0.05 4.89 7.46
C ARG A 183 1.33 4.27 7.56
N CYS A 184 1.88 3.86 6.44
CA CYS A 184 3.24 3.37 6.36
C CYS A 184 4.08 4.41 5.62
N GLY A 185 5.29 4.68 6.10
CA GLY A 185 6.27 5.43 5.31
C GLY A 185 6.50 4.81 3.93
N VAL A 186 6.34 3.48 3.82
CA VAL A 186 6.44 2.79 2.53
C VAL A 186 5.44 3.32 1.50
N PHE A 187 4.19 3.55 1.92
CA PHE A 187 3.17 4.17 1.08
C PHE A 187 3.50 5.61 0.72
N ALA A 188 3.98 6.40 1.67
CA ALA A 188 4.36 7.78 1.43
C ALA A 188 5.45 7.89 0.34
N SER A 189 6.41 6.95 0.30
CA SER A 189 7.43 6.92 -0.75
C SER A 189 6.84 6.60 -2.12
N SER A 190 6.04 5.54 -2.25
CA SER A 190 5.38 5.19 -3.52
C SER A 190 4.46 6.31 -4.02
N ALA A 191 3.69 6.94 -3.12
CA ALA A 191 2.84 8.08 -3.46
C ALA A 191 3.66 9.28 -3.95
N THR A 192 4.82 9.56 -3.35
CA THR A 192 5.71 10.65 -3.79
C THR A 192 6.23 10.41 -5.20
N VAL A 193 6.65 9.18 -5.47
CA VAL A 193 7.15 8.81 -6.79
C VAL A 193 6.02 8.76 -7.82
N SER A 194 4.82 8.34 -7.42
CA SER A 194 3.62 8.39 -8.26
C SER A 194 3.25 9.82 -8.64
N ASP A 195 3.19 10.74 -7.68
CA ASP A 195 2.95 12.17 -7.91
C ASP A 195 3.96 12.73 -8.93
N LYS A 196 5.23 12.44 -8.72
CA LYS A 196 6.33 12.80 -9.63
C LYS A 196 6.10 12.26 -11.05
N ASN A 197 5.80 10.96 -11.21
CA ASN A 197 5.53 10.34 -12.52
C ASN A 197 4.26 10.87 -13.19
N GLN A 198 3.37 11.45 -12.39
CA GLN A 198 2.18 12.16 -12.85
C GLN A 198 2.51 13.61 -13.25
N GLY A 199 3.76 14.05 -13.11
CA GLY A 199 4.25 15.36 -13.49
C GLY A 199 4.16 16.41 -12.39
N ILE A 200 3.83 16.04 -11.15
CA ILE A 200 3.85 16.96 -9.99
C ILE A 200 5.28 17.45 -9.76
N PRO A 201 5.51 18.77 -9.58
CA PRO A 201 6.83 19.31 -9.24
C PRO A 201 7.47 18.61 -8.04
N VAL A 202 8.77 18.32 -8.15
CA VAL A 202 9.54 17.54 -7.16
C VAL A 202 9.51 18.21 -5.78
N ASP A 203 9.67 19.53 -5.74
CA ASP A 203 9.62 20.32 -4.51
C ASP A 203 8.25 20.25 -3.83
N HIS A 204 7.15 20.28 -4.59
CA HIS A 204 5.79 20.12 -4.07
C HIS A 204 5.55 18.70 -3.54
N ALA A 205 5.93 17.67 -4.30
CA ALA A 205 5.76 16.28 -3.89
C ALA A 205 6.58 15.94 -2.63
N LEU A 206 7.80 16.48 -2.53
CA LEU A 206 8.65 16.33 -1.35
C LEU A 206 8.08 17.10 -0.16
N ALA A 207 7.60 18.33 -0.36
CA ALA A 207 6.99 19.15 0.69
C ALA A 207 5.73 18.49 1.28
N VAL A 208 4.83 17.97 0.42
CA VAL A 208 3.65 17.19 0.84
C VAL A 208 4.08 16.06 1.76
N THR A 209 5.12 15.32 1.37
CA THR A 209 5.55 14.14 2.10
C THR A 209 6.18 14.48 3.44
N LEU A 210 7.13 15.41 3.47
CA LEU A 210 7.78 15.87 4.71
C LEU A 210 6.78 16.49 5.68
N LYS A 211 5.88 17.36 5.20
CA LYS A 211 4.80 17.94 6.02
C LYS A 211 3.92 16.86 6.61
N SER A 212 3.59 15.84 5.82
CA SER A 212 2.77 14.70 6.28
C SER A 212 3.47 13.90 7.38
N GLU A 213 4.76 13.60 7.23
CA GLU A 213 5.52 12.85 8.24
C GLU A 213 5.67 13.63 9.55
N VAL A 214 5.94 14.94 9.48
CA VAL A 214 6.00 15.81 10.67
C VAL A 214 4.65 15.92 11.37
N HIS A 215 3.57 16.13 10.62
CA HIS A 215 2.24 16.29 11.20
C HIS A 215 1.73 15.02 11.89
N LYS A 216 2.23 13.82 11.55
CA LYS A 216 1.83 12.58 12.23
C LYS A 216 2.14 12.62 13.72
N VAL A 217 3.30 13.17 14.10
CA VAL A 217 3.67 13.29 15.52
C VAL A 217 3.08 14.55 16.15
N CYS A 218 3.06 15.69 15.44
CA CYS A 218 2.51 16.93 15.98
C CYS A 218 1.01 16.81 16.32
N LYS A 219 0.24 16.03 15.55
CA LYS A 219 -1.18 15.78 15.82
C LYS A 219 -1.46 15.00 17.11
N LEU A 220 -0.45 14.37 17.70
CA LEU A 220 -0.58 13.70 19.00
C LEU A 220 -0.51 14.68 20.17
N VAL A 221 -0.04 15.91 19.92
CA VAL A 221 0.06 16.96 20.94
C VAL A 221 -1.30 17.66 21.06
N LYS A 222 -1.94 17.47 22.22
CA LYS A 222 -3.20 18.14 22.59
C LYS A 222 -2.92 19.60 23.03
N PRO A 223 -3.94 20.49 23.01
CA PRO A 223 -3.83 21.80 23.66
C PRO A 223 -3.49 21.64 25.16
N GLY A 224 -2.70 22.55 25.73
CA GLY A 224 -2.31 22.52 27.15
C GLY A 224 -0.82 22.74 27.42
N PHE A 225 0.02 22.64 26.39
CA PHE A 225 1.46 22.93 26.47
C PHE A 225 1.76 24.39 26.16
N SER A 226 2.76 24.97 26.83
CA SER A 226 3.28 26.31 26.50
C SER A 226 4.54 26.26 25.66
N SER A 227 5.34 25.19 25.80
CA SER A 227 6.62 25.03 25.14
C SER A 227 6.80 23.65 24.51
N ALA A 228 7.59 23.60 23.44
CA ALA A 228 7.95 22.38 22.74
C ALA A 228 9.46 22.33 22.41
N ILE A 229 10.07 21.15 22.52
CA ILE A 229 11.43 20.88 22.02
C ILE A 229 11.34 19.86 20.89
N LEU A 230 11.84 20.26 19.71
CA LEU A 230 11.95 19.40 18.53
C LEU A 230 13.32 18.72 18.52
N THR A 231 13.39 17.39 18.41
CA THR A 231 14.65 16.62 18.36
C THR A 231 14.63 15.48 17.33
N GLY A 232 15.80 15.00 16.93
CA GLY A 232 15.97 13.93 15.95
C GLY A 232 16.32 14.42 14.55
N GLY A 233 16.85 13.51 13.73
CA GLY A 233 17.51 13.84 12.48
C GLY A 233 16.62 14.55 11.45
N VAL A 234 15.29 14.36 11.48
CA VAL A 234 14.37 15.00 10.53
C VAL A 234 14.22 16.51 10.81
N PHE A 235 14.28 16.92 12.08
CA PHE A 235 14.20 18.33 12.44
C PHE A 235 15.48 19.11 12.14
N GLN A 236 16.53 18.48 11.61
CA GLN A 236 17.68 19.19 11.05
C GLN A 236 17.30 20.06 9.84
N TRP A 237 16.28 19.66 9.08
CA TRP A 237 15.75 20.49 8.00
C TRP A 237 14.87 21.61 8.53
N LYS A 238 15.13 22.84 8.07
CA LYS A 238 14.32 24.01 8.41
C LYS A 238 12.87 23.84 7.98
N PHE A 239 12.61 23.26 6.81
CA PHE A 239 11.23 23.00 6.35
C PHE A 239 10.43 22.16 7.37
N ALA A 240 11.04 21.12 7.94
CA ALA A 240 10.38 20.25 8.92
C ALA A 240 10.05 21.00 10.22
N ARG A 241 10.97 21.84 10.70
CA ARG A 241 10.74 22.70 11.88
C ARG A 241 9.64 23.72 11.63
N ASP A 242 9.64 24.35 10.45
CA ASP A 242 8.62 25.33 10.08
C ASP A 242 7.22 24.67 10.00
N CYS A 243 7.11 23.44 9.47
CA CYS A 243 5.84 22.69 9.47
C CYS A 243 5.36 22.35 10.89
N ALA A 244 6.27 21.94 11.78
CA ALA A 244 5.93 21.68 13.17
C ALA A 244 5.46 22.96 13.87
N ALA A 245 6.19 24.06 13.68
CA ALA A 245 5.85 25.37 14.25
C ALA A 245 4.46 25.85 13.79
N ASP A 246 4.16 25.78 12.49
CA ASP A 246 2.86 26.17 11.94
C ASP A 246 1.69 25.41 12.61
N TYR A 247 1.90 24.14 12.96
CA TYR A 247 0.89 23.32 13.63
C TYR A 247 0.81 23.64 15.13
N LEU A 248 1.96 23.64 15.83
CA LEU A 248 2.02 23.78 17.28
C LEU A 248 1.60 25.17 17.77
N VAL A 249 1.91 26.23 17.01
CA VAL A 249 1.45 27.60 17.31
C VAL A 249 -0.07 27.70 17.23
N ARG A 250 -0.70 27.04 16.24
CA ARG A 250 -2.18 26.98 16.15
C ARG A 250 -2.80 26.22 17.33
N SER A 251 -2.05 25.32 17.95
CA SER A 251 -2.45 24.59 19.16
C SER A 251 -2.17 25.34 20.46
N GLY A 252 -1.64 26.58 20.41
CA GLY A 252 -1.38 27.44 21.57
C GLY A 252 0.04 27.39 22.14
N ILE A 253 0.96 26.66 21.51
CA ILE A 253 2.36 26.58 21.95
C ILE A 253 3.15 27.78 21.41
N THR A 254 3.76 28.57 22.29
CA THR A 254 4.43 29.83 21.90
C THR A 254 5.95 29.75 21.94
N ASP A 255 6.54 28.86 22.74
CA ASP A 255 7.99 28.65 22.82
C ASP A 255 8.39 27.34 22.14
N ILE A 256 9.08 27.40 21.00
CA ILE A 256 9.48 26.21 20.25
C ILE A 256 11.00 26.21 20.06
N GLN A 257 11.65 25.23 20.68
CA GLN A 257 13.09 25.04 20.69
C GLN A 257 13.49 23.85 19.81
N HIS A 258 14.75 23.80 19.39
CA HIS A 258 15.30 22.72 18.57
C HIS A 258 16.61 22.20 19.17
N ASP A 259 16.66 20.89 19.37
CA ASP A 259 17.86 20.14 19.75
C ASP A 259 18.79 19.96 18.54
N ALA A 260 19.60 20.99 18.27
CA ALA A 260 20.42 21.06 17.06
C ALA A 260 21.53 20.00 17.03
N ASP A 261 22.11 19.66 18.17
CA ASP A 261 23.14 18.63 18.23
C ASP A 261 22.54 17.23 18.37
N GLY A 262 21.29 17.05 18.80
CA GLY A 262 20.64 15.74 18.97
C GLY A 262 21.00 15.05 20.29
N SER A 263 21.50 15.79 21.28
CA SER A 263 22.06 15.23 22.53
C SER A 263 20.99 14.88 23.56
N LEU A 264 19.74 15.24 23.32
CA LEU A 264 18.64 15.12 24.29
C LEU A 264 18.44 13.69 24.83
N PRO A 265 18.53 12.60 24.02
CA PRO A 265 18.45 11.24 24.56
C PRO A 265 19.58 10.92 25.55
N VAL A 266 20.80 11.36 25.26
CA VAL A 266 21.97 11.13 26.12
C VAL A 266 21.86 11.95 27.41
N LEU A 267 21.44 13.21 27.32
CA LEU A 267 21.16 14.05 28.49
C LEU A 267 20.05 13.45 29.37
N GLY A 268 19.05 12.82 28.74
CA GLY A 268 18.01 12.06 29.42
C GLY A 268 18.54 10.88 30.21
N LEU A 269 19.51 10.12 29.66
CA LEU A 269 20.17 9.04 30.39
C LEU A 269 20.95 9.55 31.60
N MET A 270 21.68 10.67 31.45
CA MET A 270 22.41 11.30 32.55
C MET A 270 21.46 11.74 33.67
N HIS A 271 20.33 12.35 33.32
CA HIS A 271 19.30 12.76 34.29
C HIS A 271 18.66 11.55 34.98
N LEU A 272 18.38 10.48 34.22
CA LEU A 272 17.80 9.25 34.77
C LEU A 272 18.76 8.59 35.77
N GLU A 273 20.05 8.49 35.46
CA GLU A 273 21.06 7.94 36.37
C GLU A 273 21.10 8.72 37.70
N GLN A 274 21.10 10.05 37.66
CA GLN A 274 21.05 10.89 38.86
C GLN A 274 19.82 10.61 39.74
N LYS A 275 18.67 10.29 39.13
CA LYS A 275 17.45 9.91 39.86
C LYS A 275 17.54 8.49 40.42
N MET A 276 18.06 7.53 39.65
CA MET A 276 18.17 6.12 40.06
C MET A 276 19.15 5.94 41.23
N SER A 277 20.25 6.70 41.24
CA SER A 277 21.21 6.73 42.34
C SER A 277 20.62 7.20 43.69
N ARG A 278 19.40 7.78 43.69
CA ARG A 278 18.67 8.22 44.90
C ARG A 278 17.55 7.29 45.38
N GLN A 279 17.10 6.31 44.58
CA GLN A 279 15.89 5.52 44.87
C GLN A 279 16.10 3.99 44.93
N GLY A 280 17.33 3.49 44.88
CA GLY A 280 17.62 2.06 44.91
C GLY A 280 17.43 1.37 43.56
N SER A 281 18.08 0.20 43.40
CA SER A 281 18.51 -0.33 42.09
C SER A 281 17.40 -0.65 41.09
N ALA A 282 17.72 -0.41 39.81
CA ALA A 282 16.91 -0.85 38.67
C ALA A 282 16.79 -2.38 38.67
N ARG A 283 15.57 -2.89 38.47
CA ARG A 283 15.37 -4.30 38.12
C ARG A 283 16.04 -4.58 36.76
N ARG A 284 17.13 -5.34 36.75
CA ARG A 284 17.75 -5.83 35.50
C ARG A 284 16.70 -6.63 34.72
N LEU A 285 16.29 -6.13 33.55
CA LEU A 285 15.54 -6.93 32.59
C LEU A 285 16.48 -8.03 32.12
N GLY A 286 16.13 -9.29 32.40
CA GLY A 286 16.97 -10.44 32.08
C GLY A 286 17.40 -10.46 30.62
N ASN A 287 18.64 -10.88 30.38
CA ASN A 287 19.20 -11.07 29.04
C ASN A 287 18.28 -11.99 28.23
N ARG A 288 17.50 -11.42 27.29
CA ARG A 288 16.80 -12.24 26.29
C ARG A 288 17.86 -12.91 25.43
N HIS A 289 18.05 -14.21 25.65
CA HIS A 289 18.81 -15.06 24.74
C HIS A 289 18.09 -15.11 23.39
N TRP A 290 18.65 -14.41 22.40
CA TRP A 290 18.31 -14.66 21.00
C TRP A 290 19.12 -15.87 20.57
N GLY A 291 18.47 -17.01 20.39
CA GLY A 291 19.13 -18.25 19.97
C GLY A 291 19.85 -18.09 18.63
N ARG A 292 21.06 -18.67 18.54
CA ARG A 292 21.72 -18.91 17.25
C ARG A 292 21.03 -20.07 16.56
N THR A 293 20.32 -19.80 15.46
CA THR A 293 20.39 -20.54 14.19
C THR A 293 19.38 -19.91 13.22
N ALA A 294 19.84 -18.91 12.44
CA ALA A 294 19.13 -18.58 11.21
C ALA A 294 19.34 -19.73 10.24
N ALA A 295 18.29 -20.19 9.57
CA ALA A 295 18.43 -21.13 8.47
C ALA A 295 19.42 -20.56 7.45
N GLU A 296 20.46 -21.33 7.13
CA GLU A 296 21.49 -20.95 6.18
C GLU A 296 21.08 -21.43 4.78
N TYR A 297 21.12 -20.53 3.80
CA TYR A 297 21.01 -20.90 2.39
C TYR A 297 22.43 -21.12 1.84
N PRO A 298 22.62 -22.10 0.93
CA PRO A 298 23.89 -22.25 0.23
C PRO A 298 24.17 -21.03 -0.66
N GLY A 299 25.45 -20.79 -0.98
CA GLY A 299 25.84 -19.73 -1.92
C GLY A 299 25.18 -19.87 -3.30
N PHE A 300 24.91 -18.75 -3.96
CA PHE A 300 24.13 -18.72 -5.21
C PHE A 300 24.79 -19.50 -6.37
N LEU A 301 26.12 -19.53 -6.44
CA LEU A 301 26.83 -20.31 -7.48
C LEU A 301 26.57 -21.81 -7.37
N THR A 302 26.46 -22.34 -6.15
CA THR A 302 26.09 -23.73 -5.89
C THR A 302 24.67 -24.02 -6.38
N ILE A 303 23.73 -23.12 -6.06
CA ILE A 303 22.32 -23.23 -6.49
C ILE A 303 22.20 -23.16 -8.01
N LYS A 304 22.92 -22.22 -8.65
CA LYS A 304 22.94 -22.08 -10.11
C LYS A 304 23.36 -23.37 -10.79
N THR A 305 24.39 -24.03 -10.25
CA THR A 305 24.90 -25.29 -10.80
C THR A 305 23.86 -26.40 -10.71
N ASP A 306 23.23 -26.59 -9.55
CA ASP A 306 22.16 -27.59 -9.37
C ASP A 306 20.96 -27.33 -10.30
N LEU A 307 20.49 -26.08 -10.37
CA LEU A 307 19.36 -25.72 -11.25
C LEU A 307 19.70 -25.93 -12.74
N GLY A 308 20.93 -25.59 -13.15
CA GLY A 308 21.39 -25.75 -14.53
C GLY A 308 21.47 -27.22 -14.96
N LEU A 309 22.02 -28.09 -14.11
CA LEU A 309 22.11 -29.54 -14.38
C LEU A 309 20.73 -30.19 -14.57
N ARG A 310 19.68 -29.61 -13.99
CA ARG A 310 18.30 -30.10 -14.09
C ARG A 310 17.46 -29.38 -15.15
N TYR A 311 18.08 -28.56 -16.02
CA TYR A 311 17.40 -27.71 -17.01
C TYR A 311 16.40 -26.70 -16.40
N ARG A 312 16.48 -26.43 -15.09
CA ARG A 312 15.52 -25.56 -14.35
C ARG A 312 15.91 -24.08 -14.36
N TYR A 313 17.12 -23.77 -14.80
CA TYR A 313 17.60 -22.40 -14.95
C TYR A 313 18.48 -22.25 -16.19
N ASP A 314 18.16 -21.27 -17.02
CA ASP A 314 18.94 -20.90 -18.20
C ASP A 314 19.11 -19.37 -18.27
N ASN A 315 20.34 -18.91 -18.45
CA ASN A 315 20.63 -17.52 -18.75
C ASN A 315 21.44 -17.43 -20.05
N PRO A 316 20.76 -17.43 -21.22
CA PRO A 316 21.40 -17.40 -22.53
C PRO A 316 22.15 -16.09 -22.82
N ALA A 317 22.14 -15.10 -21.91
CA ALA A 317 22.69 -13.78 -22.11
C ALA A 317 24.11 -13.58 -21.54
N GLY A 318 24.81 -14.65 -21.15
CA GLY A 318 26.20 -14.65 -20.68
C GLY A 318 27.24 -14.30 -21.76
N GLY A 319 27.11 -13.11 -22.35
CA GLY A 319 27.98 -12.57 -23.40
C GLY A 319 27.21 -11.63 -24.32
N ARG A 320 27.33 -10.31 -24.14
CA ARG A 320 26.56 -9.32 -24.90
C ARG A 320 27.47 -8.43 -25.73
N THR A 321 27.48 -8.62 -27.05
CA THR A 321 27.89 -7.59 -28.00
C THR A 321 26.67 -6.74 -28.40
N GLN A 322 26.85 -5.43 -28.42
CA GLN A 322 25.86 -4.51 -29.00
C GLN A 322 25.96 -4.61 -30.53
N PRO A 323 24.85 -4.71 -31.27
CA PRO A 323 24.85 -4.31 -32.67
C PRO A 323 25.03 -2.79 -32.70
N SER A 324 26.23 -2.31 -33.06
CA SER A 324 26.49 -0.89 -33.28
C SER A 324 26.29 -0.58 -34.76
N HIS A 325 25.15 0.00 -35.13
CA HIS A 325 24.95 0.55 -36.48
C HIS A 325 24.23 1.90 -36.39
N SER A 326 24.92 2.92 -35.86
CA SER A 326 24.40 4.30 -35.77
C SER A 326 24.13 4.92 -37.15
N ALA A 327 24.90 4.55 -38.18
CA ALA A 327 24.74 5.08 -39.54
C ALA A 327 23.41 4.67 -40.21
N ALA A 328 22.91 3.45 -39.95
CA ALA A 328 21.69 2.93 -40.58
C ALA A 328 20.39 3.55 -40.01
N LEU A 329 20.43 4.10 -38.80
CA LEU A 329 19.26 4.68 -38.13
C LEU A 329 18.78 5.99 -38.77
N LYS A 330 19.65 6.71 -39.48
CA LYS A 330 19.33 8.02 -40.05
C LYS A 330 18.34 7.96 -41.22
N SER A 331 18.36 6.89 -42.00
CA SER A 331 17.60 6.77 -43.24
C SER A 331 16.57 5.64 -43.22
N GLN A 332 16.61 4.77 -42.21
CA GLN A 332 15.68 3.64 -42.11
C GLN A 332 14.40 4.01 -41.34
N PRO A 333 13.21 3.67 -41.87
CA PRO A 333 11.97 3.68 -41.10
C PRO A 333 12.06 2.80 -39.84
N VAL A 334 11.77 3.37 -38.68
CA VAL A 334 11.82 2.68 -37.38
C VAL A 334 10.58 2.94 -36.53
N PHE A 335 10.25 1.99 -35.67
CA PHE A 335 9.36 2.16 -34.53
C PHE A 335 10.18 2.67 -33.34
N LEU A 336 9.62 3.65 -32.63
CA LEU A 336 10.15 4.13 -31.34
C LEU A 336 9.32 3.52 -30.22
N ALA A 337 9.94 2.69 -29.37
CA ALA A 337 9.27 2.11 -28.21
C ALA A 337 9.88 2.63 -26.91
N LEU A 338 9.02 3.19 -26.05
CA LEU A 338 9.38 3.79 -24.78
C LEU A 338 8.71 3.04 -23.62
N ASP A 339 9.50 2.44 -22.74
CA ASP A 339 9.05 1.95 -21.44
C ASP A 339 9.46 2.95 -20.36
N VAL A 340 8.51 3.76 -19.93
CA VAL A 340 8.77 4.91 -19.06
C VAL A 340 8.25 4.62 -17.66
N GLY A 341 9.06 3.86 -16.92
CA GLY A 341 8.79 3.48 -15.54
C GLY A 341 9.18 4.56 -14.53
N SER A 342 8.87 4.29 -13.27
CA SER A 342 9.08 5.23 -12.16
C SER A 342 10.55 5.49 -11.83
N SER A 343 11.38 4.45 -11.88
CA SER A 343 12.82 4.52 -11.60
C SER A 343 13.68 4.61 -12.86
N MET A 344 13.21 4.07 -13.99
CA MET A 344 13.99 3.96 -15.23
C MET A 344 13.11 4.16 -16.45
N ALA A 345 13.60 4.93 -17.42
CA ALA A 345 13.05 4.97 -18.77
C ALA A 345 13.92 4.12 -19.70
N LYS A 346 13.31 3.33 -20.58
CA LYS A 346 14.01 2.55 -21.61
C LYS A 346 13.49 2.90 -23.00
N LEU A 347 14.39 2.88 -23.96
CA LEU A 347 14.12 3.18 -25.36
C LEU A 347 14.59 2.02 -26.22
N VAL A 348 13.79 1.67 -27.22
CA VAL A 348 14.17 0.76 -28.31
C VAL A 348 13.77 1.41 -29.65
N LEU A 349 14.70 1.37 -30.61
CA LEU A 349 14.41 1.61 -32.02
C LEU A 349 14.47 0.29 -32.77
N SER A 350 13.48 -0.02 -33.60
CA SER A 350 13.44 -1.25 -34.39
C SER A 350 12.74 -1.04 -35.72
N ASN A 351 13.20 -1.70 -36.78
CA ASN A 351 12.57 -1.68 -38.10
C ASN A 351 11.45 -2.74 -38.25
N GLY A 352 11.16 -3.52 -37.19
CA GLY A 352 10.10 -4.53 -37.18
C GLY A 352 10.38 -5.83 -37.94
N GLN A 353 11.52 -5.98 -38.64
CA GLN A 353 11.79 -7.15 -39.49
C GLN A 353 12.52 -8.31 -38.79
N ARG A 354 13.18 -8.09 -37.63
CA ARG A 354 13.87 -9.14 -36.84
C ARG A 354 13.41 -9.14 -35.39
N GLU A 355 13.55 -10.27 -34.69
CA GLU A 355 13.49 -10.33 -33.22
C GLU A 355 14.69 -9.57 -32.62
N GLY A 356 14.61 -8.25 -32.60
CA GLY A 356 15.73 -7.41 -32.16
C GLY A 356 15.44 -5.93 -32.28
N PHE A 357 16.48 -5.15 -32.02
CA PHE A 357 16.46 -3.70 -32.08
C PHE A 357 17.67 -3.20 -32.87
N SER A 358 17.49 -2.08 -33.55
CA SER A 358 18.58 -1.33 -34.18
C SER A 358 19.31 -0.46 -33.16
N TYR A 359 18.62 -0.05 -32.10
CA TYR A 359 19.19 0.70 -30.99
C TYR A 359 18.42 0.44 -29.69
N LYS A 360 19.11 0.51 -28.55
CA LYS A 360 18.48 0.58 -27.24
C LYS A 360 19.21 1.53 -26.31
N ALA A 361 18.47 2.14 -25.39
CA ALA A 361 19.03 2.91 -24.30
C ALA A 361 18.21 2.71 -23.02
N SER A 362 18.79 3.13 -21.89
CA SER A 362 18.11 3.15 -20.59
C SER A 362 18.69 4.28 -19.76
N GLN A 363 17.83 5.09 -19.16
CA GLN A 363 18.21 6.23 -18.33
C GLN A 363 17.48 6.18 -16.98
N LYS A 364 18.18 6.60 -15.91
CA LYS A 364 17.56 6.75 -14.58
C LYS A 364 16.52 7.87 -14.63
N ASN A 365 15.32 7.59 -14.13
CA ASN A 365 14.23 8.56 -14.03
C ASN A 365 14.24 9.19 -12.62
N ALA A 366 14.97 10.29 -12.46
CA ALA A 366 15.24 10.92 -11.16
C ALA A 366 14.19 11.93 -10.67
N GLY A 367 13.04 12.10 -11.35
CA GLY A 367 12.16 13.22 -10.94
C GLY A 367 11.32 13.79 -12.06
N ASP A 368 11.95 13.90 -13.22
CA ASP A 368 11.34 14.53 -14.37
C ASP A 368 11.40 13.59 -15.57
N THR A 369 10.25 13.04 -15.90
CA THR A 369 10.14 12.10 -17.01
C THR A 369 10.43 12.77 -18.35
N VAL A 370 10.00 14.01 -18.56
CA VAL A 370 10.25 14.72 -19.83
C VAL A 370 11.75 14.93 -20.01
N GLU A 371 12.42 15.41 -18.96
CA GLU A 371 13.88 15.58 -18.93
C GLU A 371 14.63 14.26 -19.14
N THR A 372 14.10 13.16 -18.59
CA THR A 372 14.68 11.83 -18.80
C THR A 372 14.59 11.39 -20.28
N ILE A 373 13.49 11.72 -20.96
CA ILE A 373 13.37 11.48 -22.42
C ILE A 373 14.30 12.42 -23.20
N LYS A 374 14.47 13.67 -22.79
CA LYS A 374 15.45 14.59 -23.41
C LYS A 374 16.85 13.98 -23.38
N ARG A 375 17.31 13.51 -22.22
CA ARG A 375 18.62 12.83 -22.09
C ARG A 375 18.75 11.62 -23.01
N LEU A 376 17.70 10.80 -23.15
CA LEU A 376 17.70 9.68 -24.10
C LEU A 376 17.85 10.13 -25.56
N PHE A 377 17.27 11.27 -25.93
CA PHE A 377 17.41 11.84 -27.27
C PHE A 377 18.75 12.56 -27.45
N GLU A 378 19.28 13.21 -26.42
CA GLU A 378 20.62 13.80 -26.41
C GLU A 378 21.70 12.73 -26.59
N ASP A 379 21.56 11.56 -25.96
CA ASP A 379 22.45 10.42 -26.16
C ASP A 379 22.48 9.97 -27.64
N LEU A 380 21.32 9.97 -28.32
CA LEU A 380 21.20 9.67 -29.75
C LEU A 380 21.86 10.75 -30.61
N ILE A 381 21.63 12.03 -30.30
CA ILE A 381 22.25 13.17 -30.97
C ILE A 381 23.77 13.13 -30.82
N GLY A 382 24.28 12.81 -29.63
CA GLY A 382 25.71 12.64 -29.35
C GLY A 382 26.35 11.50 -30.12
N GLN A 383 25.57 10.48 -30.50
CA GLN A 383 25.99 9.40 -31.41
C GLN A 383 25.83 9.76 -32.90
N GLY A 384 25.51 11.02 -33.20
CA GLY A 384 25.37 11.56 -34.54
C GLY A 384 23.99 11.38 -35.16
N VAL A 385 22.98 10.85 -34.45
CA VAL A 385 21.61 10.67 -34.95
C VAL A 385 20.77 11.89 -34.57
N ASP A 386 20.63 12.84 -35.49
CA ASP A 386 19.87 14.09 -35.29
C ASP A 386 18.43 14.00 -35.82
N HIS A 387 18.18 13.12 -36.78
CA HIS A 387 16.87 12.84 -37.37
C HIS A 387 16.52 11.35 -37.30
N LEU A 388 15.22 11.06 -37.18
CA LEU A 388 14.66 9.71 -37.26
C LEU A 388 13.46 9.68 -38.20
N HIS A 389 13.27 8.57 -38.91
CA HIS A 389 12.07 8.31 -39.70
C HIS A 389 11.14 7.37 -38.93
N ILE A 390 10.07 7.90 -38.33
CA ILE A 390 9.21 7.17 -37.40
C ILE A 390 7.98 6.58 -38.09
N LEU A 391 7.81 5.26 -37.99
CA LEU A 391 6.60 4.54 -38.43
C LEU A 391 5.46 4.69 -37.40
N GLY A 392 5.80 4.58 -36.11
CA GLY A 392 4.89 4.74 -34.99
C GLY A 392 5.64 4.77 -33.66
N ILE A 393 4.98 5.28 -32.63
CA ILE A 393 5.52 5.38 -31.27
C ILE A 393 4.69 4.51 -30.34
N GLY A 394 5.33 3.59 -29.63
CA GLY A 394 4.71 2.78 -28.60
C GLY A 394 5.17 3.25 -27.24
N ILE A 395 4.26 3.45 -26.29
CA ILE A 395 4.60 3.93 -24.96
C ILE A 395 3.90 3.10 -23.88
N THR A 396 4.68 2.65 -22.90
CA THR A 396 4.24 1.91 -21.72
C THR A 396 4.89 2.49 -20.46
N GLY A 397 4.61 1.87 -19.31
CA GLY A 397 5.08 2.30 -18.00
C GLY A 397 4.13 3.27 -17.31
N SER A 398 4.51 3.69 -16.11
CA SER A 398 3.69 4.54 -15.25
C SER A 398 3.50 5.96 -15.80
N ALA A 399 4.45 6.47 -16.58
CA ALA A 399 4.41 7.83 -17.13
C ALA A 399 3.90 7.91 -18.59
N ARG A 400 3.37 6.81 -19.14
CA ARG A 400 3.00 6.70 -20.57
C ARG A 400 2.09 7.81 -21.09
N TYR A 401 1.09 8.22 -20.30
CA TYR A 401 0.14 9.27 -20.67
C TYR A 401 0.80 10.65 -20.72
N GLN A 402 1.75 10.90 -19.81
CA GLN A 402 2.49 12.16 -19.80
C GLN A 402 3.36 12.28 -21.04
N VAL A 403 4.17 11.25 -21.29
CA VAL A 403 5.11 11.24 -22.42
C VAL A 403 4.36 11.30 -23.75
N SER A 404 3.25 10.57 -23.89
CA SER A 404 2.40 10.62 -25.08
C SER A 404 1.90 12.02 -25.41
N LYS A 405 1.37 12.76 -24.43
CA LYS A 405 0.83 14.11 -24.69
C LYS A 405 1.91 15.11 -25.06
N VAL A 406 3.07 15.04 -24.41
CA VAL A 406 4.19 15.93 -24.74
C VAL A 406 4.72 15.60 -26.13
N LEU A 407 4.93 14.31 -26.46
CA LEU A 407 5.34 13.90 -27.81
C LEU A 407 4.33 14.30 -28.89
N ALA A 408 3.03 14.16 -28.64
CA ALA A 408 1.98 14.58 -29.58
C ALA A 408 1.94 16.11 -29.76
N SER A 409 2.31 16.88 -28.73
CA SER A 409 2.38 18.34 -28.81
C SER A 409 3.61 18.82 -29.59
N VAL A 410 4.76 18.16 -29.40
CA VAL A 410 6.02 18.49 -30.08
C VAL A 410 6.04 17.95 -31.51
N TYR A 411 5.44 16.79 -31.75
CA TYR A 411 5.34 16.15 -33.07
C TYR A 411 3.87 15.89 -33.45
N PRO A 412 3.09 16.93 -33.82
CA PRO A 412 1.67 16.78 -34.14
C PRO A 412 1.39 15.77 -35.26
N SER A 413 2.30 15.64 -36.23
CA SER A 413 2.23 14.67 -37.34
C SER A 413 2.30 13.20 -36.89
N LEU A 414 2.72 12.95 -35.64
CA LEU A 414 2.78 11.61 -35.04
C LEU A 414 1.64 11.35 -34.04
N ALA A 415 0.75 12.31 -33.77
CA ALA A 415 -0.28 12.20 -32.73
C ALA A 415 -1.16 10.95 -32.90
N ASP A 416 -1.63 10.68 -34.13
CA ASP A 416 -2.46 9.51 -34.47
C ASP A 416 -1.67 8.21 -34.60
N ARG A 417 -0.34 8.25 -34.35
CA ARG A 417 0.57 7.10 -34.46
C ARG A 417 1.21 6.74 -33.12
N ILE A 418 0.75 7.36 -32.03
CA ILE A 418 1.17 7.03 -30.67
C ILE A 418 0.19 5.99 -30.10
N GLU A 419 0.70 4.80 -29.83
CA GLU A 419 -0.05 3.71 -29.21
C GLU A 419 0.39 3.54 -27.76
N LEU A 420 -0.60 3.52 -26.87
CA LEU A 420 -0.41 3.28 -25.44
C LEU A 420 -0.75 1.83 -25.11
N LEU A 421 0.16 1.14 -24.43
CA LEU A 421 -0.07 -0.22 -23.96
C LEU A 421 0.21 -0.31 -22.45
N VAL A 422 -0.57 -1.13 -21.77
CA VAL A 422 -0.30 -1.48 -20.36
C VAL A 422 0.92 -2.41 -20.31
N GLU A 423 1.80 -2.16 -19.35
CA GLU A 423 3.12 -2.79 -19.24
C GLU A 423 3.10 -4.32 -19.25
N ASN A 424 2.16 -4.94 -18.54
CA ASN A 424 2.04 -6.39 -18.47
C ASN A 424 1.81 -7.00 -19.86
N TYR A 425 0.91 -6.40 -20.66
CA TYR A 425 0.65 -6.82 -22.04
C TYR A 425 1.87 -6.62 -22.92
N ALA A 426 2.58 -5.50 -22.75
CA ALA A 426 3.82 -5.24 -23.46
C ALA A 426 4.89 -6.32 -23.16
N HIS A 427 5.07 -6.72 -21.89
CA HIS A 427 5.97 -7.81 -21.55
C HIS A 427 5.54 -9.16 -22.15
N VAL A 428 4.24 -9.48 -22.11
CA VAL A 428 3.67 -10.70 -22.73
C VAL A 428 4.00 -10.74 -24.22
N TYR A 429 3.64 -9.70 -24.96
CA TYR A 429 3.86 -9.63 -26.41
C TYR A 429 5.35 -9.66 -26.75
N GLY A 430 6.19 -9.02 -25.93
CA GLY A 430 7.64 -9.03 -26.07
C GLY A 430 8.27 -10.41 -25.92
N SER A 431 7.66 -11.31 -25.13
CA SER A 431 8.25 -12.61 -24.79
C SER A 431 7.57 -13.86 -25.31
N MET A 432 6.44 -13.70 -25.99
CA MET A 432 5.66 -14.82 -26.51
C MET A 432 6.49 -15.82 -27.37
N ALA A 433 7.18 -15.32 -28.40
CA ALA A 433 7.98 -16.18 -29.27
C ALA A 433 9.17 -16.85 -28.55
N LEU A 434 9.79 -16.15 -27.58
CA LEU A 434 10.86 -16.72 -26.76
C LEU A 434 10.35 -17.86 -25.88
N ALA A 435 9.18 -17.69 -25.24
CA ALA A 435 8.57 -18.73 -24.43
C ALA A 435 8.30 -19.99 -25.26
N ARG A 436 7.66 -19.85 -26.43
CA ARG A 436 7.39 -20.97 -27.35
C ARG A 436 8.67 -21.67 -27.78
N ARG A 437 9.69 -20.92 -28.18
CA ARG A 437 11.00 -21.48 -28.56
C ARG A 437 11.65 -22.24 -27.40
N HIS A 438 11.57 -21.72 -26.18
CA HIS A 438 12.14 -22.38 -25.01
C HIS A 438 11.39 -23.67 -24.64
N VAL A 439 10.05 -23.67 -24.74
CA VAL A 439 9.24 -24.90 -24.60
C VAL A 439 9.66 -25.94 -25.63
N SER A 440 9.76 -25.58 -26.91
CA SER A 440 10.21 -26.48 -27.96
C SER A 440 11.61 -27.03 -27.69
N ARG A 441 12.55 -26.17 -27.28
CA ARG A 441 13.93 -26.57 -26.93
C ARG A 441 13.94 -27.61 -25.81
N LEU A 442 13.21 -27.37 -24.71
CA LEU A 442 13.14 -28.31 -23.59
C LEU A 442 12.59 -29.67 -24.02
N LYS A 443 11.51 -29.68 -24.80
CA LYS A 443 10.93 -30.91 -25.36
C LYS A 443 11.95 -31.65 -26.24
N SER A 444 12.67 -30.94 -27.11
CA SER A 444 13.72 -31.53 -27.95
C SER A 444 14.93 -32.04 -27.16
N SER A 445 15.23 -31.45 -26.00
CA SER A 445 16.29 -31.90 -25.08
C SER A 445 15.88 -33.10 -24.21
N GLY A 446 14.74 -33.74 -24.47
CA GLY A 446 14.27 -34.91 -23.72
C GLY A 446 13.64 -34.59 -22.36
N VAL A 447 13.37 -33.32 -22.07
CA VAL A 447 12.65 -32.92 -20.84
C VAL A 447 11.17 -33.26 -21.03
N GLY A 448 10.74 -34.40 -20.50
CA GLY A 448 9.34 -34.81 -20.49
C GLY A 448 8.48 -33.90 -19.61
N SER A 449 7.16 -33.83 -19.88
CA SER A 449 6.13 -33.13 -19.08
C SER A 449 6.14 -31.59 -19.05
N VAL A 450 6.75 -30.90 -20.03
CA VAL A 450 6.72 -29.42 -20.12
C VAL A 450 5.32 -28.90 -20.52
N ASN A 451 4.79 -27.96 -19.74
CA ASN A 451 3.55 -27.25 -20.04
C ASN A 451 3.72 -26.35 -21.27
N ASP A 452 2.93 -26.62 -22.32
CA ASP A 452 2.91 -25.87 -23.58
C ASP A 452 1.65 -25.02 -23.77
N ARG A 453 0.78 -25.00 -22.75
CA ARG A 453 -0.43 -24.18 -22.71
C ARG A 453 -0.19 -22.86 -22.01
N PHE A 454 0.58 -22.86 -20.92
CA PHE A 454 0.84 -21.70 -20.10
C PHE A 454 2.32 -21.47 -19.81
N CYS A 455 2.70 -20.19 -19.65
CA CYS A 455 3.97 -19.81 -19.06
C CYS A 455 3.80 -18.79 -17.94
N ILE A 456 4.79 -18.74 -17.06
CA ILE A 456 4.89 -17.78 -15.97
C ILE A 456 5.79 -16.64 -16.43
N LEU A 457 5.47 -15.42 -16.04
CA LEU A 457 6.32 -14.24 -16.22
C LEU A 457 6.48 -13.55 -14.88
N VAL A 458 7.72 -13.42 -14.42
CA VAL A 458 8.07 -12.67 -13.20
C VAL A 458 8.85 -11.44 -13.61
N ASP A 459 8.26 -10.26 -13.43
CA ASP A 459 8.91 -8.97 -13.71
C ASP A 459 9.26 -8.29 -12.38
N VAL A 460 10.56 -8.17 -12.09
CA VAL A 460 11.04 -7.47 -10.89
C VAL A 460 11.53 -6.08 -11.29
N GLY A 461 10.70 -5.08 -11.01
CA GLY A 461 11.01 -3.67 -11.20
C GLY A 461 11.79 -3.07 -10.03
N GLY A 462 12.01 -1.75 -10.10
CA GLY A 462 12.62 -1.00 -9.01
C GLY A 462 11.65 -0.81 -7.83
N GLU A 463 10.36 -0.60 -8.10
CA GLU A 463 9.37 -0.21 -7.07
C GLU A 463 8.19 -1.15 -6.94
N ASP A 464 8.00 -2.00 -7.93
CA ASP A 464 6.96 -3.00 -7.96
C ASP A 464 7.52 -4.30 -8.52
N THR A 465 6.83 -5.37 -8.18
CA THR A 465 7.10 -6.69 -8.72
C THR A 465 5.80 -7.28 -9.21
N LYS A 466 5.84 -7.88 -10.39
CA LYS A 466 4.69 -8.43 -11.08
C LYS A 466 4.91 -9.91 -11.33
N ILE A 467 3.85 -10.69 -11.18
CA ILE A 467 3.81 -12.07 -11.63
C ILE A 467 2.58 -12.26 -12.50
N SER A 468 2.73 -12.99 -13.59
CA SER A 468 1.67 -13.20 -14.57
C SER A 468 1.70 -14.62 -15.11
N THR A 469 0.53 -15.19 -15.32
CA THR A 469 0.34 -16.40 -16.11
C THR A 469 -0.11 -15.98 -17.50
N ILE A 470 0.43 -16.62 -18.54
CA ILE A 470 0.21 -16.25 -19.94
C ILE A 470 -0.30 -17.47 -20.69
N SER A 471 -1.36 -17.32 -21.49
CA SER A 471 -1.79 -18.36 -22.43
C SER A 471 -0.89 -18.33 -23.67
N LEU A 472 -0.14 -19.43 -23.87
CA LEU A 472 0.77 -19.59 -24.99
C LEU A 472 0.01 -19.73 -26.32
N GLU A 473 -1.18 -20.32 -26.31
CA GLU A 473 -2.03 -20.47 -27.50
C GLU A 473 -2.61 -19.12 -27.93
N LYS A 474 -3.30 -18.44 -27.02
CA LYS A 474 -3.95 -17.14 -27.29
C LYS A 474 -2.97 -15.98 -27.39
N ALA A 475 -1.71 -16.19 -26.99
CA ALA A 475 -0.67 -15.18 -26.95
C ALA A 475 -1.08 -13.96 -26.09
N GLU A 476 -1.76 -14.22 -24.96
CA GLU A 476 -2.40 -13.19 -24.15
C GLU A 476 -2.23 -13.43 -22.64
N LEU A 477 -2.31 -12.34 -21.87
CA LEU A 477 -2.26 -12.38 -20.41
C LEU A 477 -3.44 -13.20 -19.86
N PHE A 478 -3.13 -14.30 -19.18
CA PHE A 478 -4.13 -15.15 -18.54
C PHE A 478 -4.49 -14.59 -17.17
N ASP A 479 -3.53 -14.44 -16.26
CA ASP A 479 -3.75 -13.92 -14.91
C ASP A 479 -2.57 -13.03 -14.49
N ASN A 480 -2.80 -12.09 -13.56
CA ASN A 480 -1.71 -11.29 -13.00
C ASN A 480 -1.96 -10.84 -11.56
N ALA A 481 -0.85 -10.71 -10.84
CA ALA A 481 -0.79 -9.96 -9.60
C ALA A 481 0.43 -9.04 -9.61
N MET A 482 0.32 -7.92 -8.89
CA MET A 482 1.43 -6.99 -8.68
C MET A 482 1.50 -6.56 -7.22
N ASN A 483 2.72 -6.50 -6.69
CA ASN A 483 2.99 -5.89 -5.39
C ASN A 483 3.39 -4.43 -5.58
N LEU A 484 2.44 -3.51 -5.37
CA LEU A 484 2.70 -2.06 -5.41
C LEU A 484 3.18 -1.51 -4.06
N LYS A 485 2.87 -2.23 -2.98
CA LYS A 485 2.76 -1.64 -1.65
C LYS A 485 3.99 -1.92 -0.79
N CYS A 486 4.77 -2.96 -1.12
CA CYS A 486 5.95 -3.35 -0.34
C CYS A 486 7.24 -3.30 -1.17
N SER A 487 8.07 -2.29 -0.90
CA SER A 487 9.44 -2.18 -1.41
C SER A 487 10.36 -3.34 -1.00
N ALA A 488 10.01 -4.09 0.05
CA ALA A 488 10.81 -5.22 0.52
C ALA A 488 10.90 -6.36 -0.49
N GLY A 489 9.99 -6.41 -1.48
CA GLY A 489 9.97 -7.41 -2.54
C GLY A 489 10.35 -6.85 -3.92
N THR A 490 11.15 -5.78 -3.98
CA THR A 490 11.48 -5.04 -5.23
C THR A 490 12.97 -4.77 -5.36
N GLY A 491 13.44 -4.42 -6.56
CA GLY A 491 14.85 -4.11 -6.83
C GLY A 491 15.42 -2.95 -6.00
N SER A 492 14.59 -1.99 -5.59
CA SER A 492 15.03 -0.83 -4.77
C SER A 492 15.61 -1.22 -3.42
N LEU A 493 15.38 -2.45 -2.94
CA LEU A 493 16.02 -2.92 -1.73
C LEU A 493 17.54 -2.98 -1.92
N MET A 494 18.03 -3.43 -3.07
CA MET A 494 19.47 -3.51 -3.32
C MET A 494 20.11 -2.13 -3.45
N ASP A 495 19.41 -1.15 -4.06
CA ASP A 495 19.82 0.26 -4.04
C ASP A 495 19.95 0.76 -2.59
N THR A 496 18.99 0.40 -1.73
CA THR A 496 19.01 0.82 -0.33
C THR A 496 20.11 0.13 0.45
N MET A 497 20.34 -1.17 0.25
CA MET A 497 21.45 -1.89 0.89
C MET A 497 22.80 -1.36 0.44
N SER A 498 22.95 -1.03 -0.84
CA SER A 498 24.18 -0.44 -1.37
C SER A 498 24.49 0.88 -0.68
N ALA A 499 23.51 1.78 -0.58
CA ALA A 499 23.65 3.03 0.17
C ALA A 499 23.89 2.80 1.67
N LEU A 500 23.19 1.84 2.28
CA LEU A 500 23.33 1.49 3.69
C LEU A 500 24.75 1.05 4.04
N PHE A 501 25.42 0.33 3.12
CA PHE A 501 26.76 -0.21 3.30
C PHE A 501 27.86 0.56 2.58
N ASP A 502 27.55 1.74 2.03
CA ASP A 502 28.50 2.59 1.29
C ASP A 502 29.18 1.84 0.12
N ILE A 503 28.36 1.14 -0.67
CA ILE A 503 28.77 0.42 -1.88
C ILE A 503 28.46 1.33 -3.09
N PRO A 504 29.41 1.53 -4.02
CA PRO A 504 29.32 2.58 -5.05
C PRO A 504 28.13 2.38 -6.01
N ASP A 505 27.79 1.14 -6.32
CA ASP A 505 26.70 0.82 -7.25
C ASP A 505 26.07 -0.56 -6.99
N VAL A 506 24.86 -0.73 -7.50
CA VAL A 506 24.07 -1.96 -7.34
C VAL A 506 24.69 -3.17 -8.04
N ALA A 507 25.43 -2.98 -9.14
CA ALA A 507 26.05 -4.09 -9.84
C ALA A 507 27.18 -4.69 -8.99
N THR A 508 27.95 -3.84 -8.31
CA THR A 508 28.95 -4.24 -7.32
C THR A 508 28.30 -4.99 -6.14
N ALA A 509 27.22 -4.45 -5.56
CA ALA A 509 26.49 -5.12 -4.48
C ALA A 509 25.90 -6.48 -4.90
N ALA A 510 25.39 -6.57 -6.12
CA ALA A 510 24.88 -7.80 -6.71
C ALA A 510 25.97 -8.87 -6.93
N ASP A 511 27.16 -8.47 -7.40
CA ASP A 511 28.30 -9.38 -7.56
C ASP A 511 28.82 -9.88 -6.21
N MET A 512 28.88 -9.01 -5.20
CA MET A 512 29.18 -9.42 -3.82
C MET A 512 28.18 -10.47 -3.32
N ALA A 513 26.87 -10.22 -3.49
CA ALA A 513 25.83 -11.19 -3.11
C ALA A 513 25.99 -12.52 -3.86
N LEU A 514 26.33 -12.50 -5.15
CA LEU A 514 26.53 -13.69 -5.97
C LEU A 514 27.71 -14.55 -5.49
N ARG A 515 28.81 -13.90 -5.07
CA ARG A 515 30.05 -14.55 -4.61
C ARG A 515 30.01 -14.99 -3.15
N ALA A 516 29.01 -14.56 -2.38
CA ALA A 516 28.86 -14.94 -0.99
C ALA A 516 28.85 -16.47 -0.83
N SER A 517 29.64 -16.97 0.13
CA SER A 517 29.78 -18.42 0.36
C SER A 517 28.49 -19.06 0.89
N LYS A 518 27.70 -18.28 1.61
CA LYS A 518 26.42 -18.63 2.23
C LYS A 518 25.55 -17.39 2.43
N SER A 519 24.33 -17.60 2.88
CA SER A 519 23.37 -16.54 3.17
C SER A 519 22.53 -16.87 4.39
N TYR A 520 22.07 -15.85 5.10
CA TYR A 520 21.17 -16.00 6.26
C TYR A 520 19.72 -15.73 5.89
N ALA A 521 18.78 -16.39 6.57
CA ALA A 521 17.37 -16.04 6.47
C ALA A 521 17.05 -14.74 7.24
N ILE A 522 16.57 -13.72 6.53
CA ILE A 522 15.97 -12.53 7.14
C ILE A 522 14.44 -12.69 7.10
N ASN A 523 13.83 -12.99 8.24
CA ASN A 523 12.37 -13.12 8.34
C ASN A 523 11.68 -11.77 8.58
N ALA A 524 11.87 -10.82 7.65
CA ALA A 524 11.29 -9.49 7.70
C ALA A 524 10.52 -9.16 6.41
N THR A 525 9.21 -8.98 6.54
CA THR A 525 8.32 -8.63 5.41
C THR A 525 8.36 -7.15 5.04
N CYS A 526 8.75 -6.27 5.98
CA CYS A 526 8.90 -4.83 5.76
C CYS A 526 10.36 -4.49 5.47
N SER A 527 10.60 -3.61 4.49
CA SER A 527 11.97 -3.19 4.13
C SER A 527 12.68 -2.45 5.26
N VAL A 528 11.93 -1.77 6.14
CA VAL A 528 12.48 -1.08 7.32
C VAL A 528 13.03 -2.09 8.31
N PHE A 529 12.26 -3.14 8.64
CA PHE A 529 12.74 -4.23 9.48
C PHE A 529 13.89 -4.98 8.81
N LEU A 530 13.84 -5.17 7.49
CA LEU A 530 14.93 -5.79 6.76
C LEU A 530 16.25 -4.99 6.93
N MET A 531 16.21 -3.66 6.83
CA MET A 531 17.37 -2.80 7.10
C MET A 531 17.85 -2.88 8.54
N GLU A 532 16.94 -2.92 9.51
CA GLU A 532 17.26 -3.10 10.93
C GLU A 532 17.96 -4.45 11.17
N HIS A 533 17.43 -5.53 10.60
CA HIS A 533 18.04 -6.86 10.64
C HIS A 533 19.39 -6.89 9.93
N ALA A 534 19.54 -6.22 8.78
CA ALA A 534 20.80 -6.12 8.06
C ALA A 534 21.87 -5.39 8.90
N ARG A 535 21.50 -4.30 9.58
CA ARG A 535 22.37 -3.62 10.56
C ARG A 535 22.70 -4.50 11.76
N ALA A 536 21.74 -5.27 12.26
CA ALA A 536 21.97 -6.20 13.35
C ALA A 536 22.96 -7.31 12.98
N LEU A 537 22.86 -7.85 11.75
CA LEU A 537 23.82 -8.82 11.22
C LEU A 537 25.21 -8.19 11.07
N GLN A 538 25.29 -6.98 10.51
CA GLN A 538 26.56 -6.24 10.37
C GLN A 538 27.24 -6.04 11.73
N ALA A 539 26.50 -5.54 12.71
CA ALA A 539 27.03 -5.31 14.05
C ALA A 539 27.35 -6.60 14.82
N SER A 540 26.85 -7.75 14.34
CA SER A 540 27.23 -9.08 14.85
C SER A 540 28.46 -9.66 14.14
N GLY A 541 29.13 -8.88 13.29
CA GLY A 541 30.34 -9.27 12.56
C GLY A 541 30.10 -10.08 11.29
N ILE A 542 28.85 -10.17 10.80
CA ILE A 542 28.56 -10.84 9.52
C ILE A 542 29.07 -9.96 8.36
N PRO A 543 29.81 -10.53 7.40
CA PRO A 543 30.38 -9.77 6.30
C PRO A 543 29.29 -9.28 5.32
N ARG A 544 29.59 -8.19 4.62
CA ARG A 544 28.61 -7.45 3.80
C ARG A 544 28.03 -8.30 2.66
N ASP A 545 28.85 -9.12 2.02
CA ASP A 545 28.45 -10.03 0.93
C ASP A 545 27.38 -11.04 1.39
N GLU A 546 27.54 -11.67 2.55
CA GLU A 546 26.55 -12.59 3.14
C GLU A 546 25.25 -11.86 3.52
N ILE A 547 25.34 -10.59 3.99
CA ILE A 547 24.16 -9.77 4.27
C ILE A 547 23.42 -9.37 2.98
N LEU A 548 24.15 -9.04 1.91
CA LEU A 548 23.55 -8.73 0.60
C LEU A 548 22.89 -9.96 -0.02
N ALA A 549 23.47 -11.15 0.16
CA ALA A 549 22.85 -12.41 -0.22
C ALA A 549 21.57 -12.67 0.58
N ALA A 550 21.58 -12.42 1.89
CA ALA A 550 20.42 -12.51 2.76
C ALA A 550 19.30 -11.53 2.35
N ALA A 551 19.67 -10.29 1.97
CA ALA A 551 18.74 -9.31 1.44
C ALA A 551 18.13 -9.76 0.11
N THR A 552 18.91 -10.38 -0.78
CA THR A 552 18.42 -10.93 -2.06
C THR A 552 17.37 -12.02 -1.83
N TRP A 553 17.62 -12.95 -0.90
CA TRP A 553 16.62 -13.94 -0.50
C TRP A 553 15.37 -13.32 0.10
N ALA A 554 15.52 -12.32 0.96
CA ALA A 554 14.40 -11.64 1.57
C ALA A 554 13.50 -10.95 0.52
N VAL A 555 14.06 -10.42 -0.58
CA VAL A 555 13.27 -9.90 -1.72
C VAL A 555 12.36 -10.99 -2.27
N VAL A 556 12.93 -12.15 -2.61
CA VAL A 556 12.20 -13.24 -3.27
C VAL A 556 11.21 -13.92 -2.31
N ASP A 557 11.57 -14.09 -1.05
CA ASP A 557 10.70 -14.69 -0.03
C ASP A 557 9.48 -13.80 0.23
N ASN A 558 9.68 -12.48 0.24
CA ASN A 558 8.58 -11.52 0.36
C ASN A 558 7.69 -11.53 -0.89
N MET A 559 8.26 -11.64 -2.09
CA MET A 559 7.49 -11.83 -3.32
C MET A 559 6.64 -13.11 -3.23
N ALA A 560 7.22 -14.25 -2.87
CA ALA A 560 6.51 -15.52 -2.78
C ALA A 560 5.35 -15.46 -1.77
N LYS A 561 5.61 -14.95 -0.57
CA LYS A 561 4.60 -14.85 0.50
C LYS A 561 3.45 -13.90 0.17
N THR A 562 3.75 -12.76 -0.46
CA THR A 562 2.76 -11.68 -0.63
C THR A 562 2.10 -11.66 -1.99
N LEU A 563 2.77 -12.18 -3.03
CA LEU A 563 2.36 -12.00 -4.42
C LEU A 563 1.99 -13.31 -5.11
N TRP A 564 2.80 -14.34 -4.98
CA TRP A 564 2.64 -15.55 -5.81
C TRP A 564 1.37 -16.34 -5.47
N ASN A 565 0.95 -16.32 -4.20
CA ASN A 565 -0.32 -16.92 -3.76
C ASN A 565 -1.58 -16.20 -4.28
N GLN A 566 -1.44 -15.10 -5.02
CA GLN A 566 -2.57 -14.38 -5.61
C GLN A 566 -2.93 -14.85 -7.03
N ILE A 567 -2.10 -15.69 -7.65
CA ILE A 567 -2.36 -16.25 -8.97
C ILE A 567 -2.12 -17.76 -8.93
N GLU A 568 -2.71 -18.48 -9.88
CA GLU A 568 -2.37 -19.88 -10.08
C GLU A 568 -1.05 -20.01 -10.87
N LEU A 569 -0.11 -20.75 -10.32
CA LEU A 569 1.15 -21.07 -10.97
C LEU A 569 1.05 -22.43 -11.70
N PRO A 570 1.08 -22.46 -13.04
CA PRO A 570 1.00 -23.70 -13.79
C PRO A 570 2.20 -24.61 -13.49
N LYS A 571 1.92 -25.90 -13.24
CA LYS A 571 2.96 -26.91 -13.04
C LYS A 571 3.76 -27.16 -14.32
N ASN A 572 5.04 -27.52 -14.17
CA ASN A 572 5.95 -27.85 -15.28
C ASN A 572 6.06 -26.76 -16.36
N ALA A 573 5.83 -25.50 -16.00
CA ALA A 573 5.82 -24.39 -16.94
C ALA A 573 7.19 -23.72 -17.11
N VAL A 574 7.37 -23.07 -18.25
CA VAL A 574 8.46 -22.12 -18.46
C VAL A 574 8.17 -20.85 -17.68
N ALA A 575 9.18 -20.33 -16.96
CA ALA A 575 9.10 -19.04 -16.27
C ALA A 575 10.08 -18.03 -16.89
N LEU A 576 9.56 -16.91 -17.38
CA LEU A 576 10.32 -15.82 -17.96
C LEU A 576 10.69 -14.81 -16.87
N LEU A 577 11.98 -14.60 -16.63
CA LEU A 577 12.48 -13.69 -15.59
C LEU A 577 12.81 -12.32 -16.21
N HIS A 578 11.90 -11.37 -16.04
CA HIS A 578 11.92 -10.03 -16.61
C HIS A 578 12.37 -8.96 -15.61
N GLY A 579 12.70 -7.78 -16.14
CA GLY A 579 13.09 -6.61 -15.37
C GLY A 579 14.57 -6.28 -15.53
N GLN A 580 14.93 -5.01 -15.31
CA GLN A 580 16.33 -4.58 -15.33
C GLN A 580 17.14 -5.24 -14.21
N THR A 581 16.48 -5.59 -13.12
CA THR A 581 17.07 -6.23 -11.94
C THR A 581 17.58 -7.64 -12.23
N MET A 582 16.99 -8.35 -13.21
CA MET A 582 17.43 -9.69 -13.62
C MET A 582 18.78 -9.71 -14.36
N LEU A 583 19.44 -8.55 -14.48
CA LEU A 583 20.85 -8.46 -14.87
C LEU A 583 21.80 -8.81 -13.71
N SER A 584 21.35 -8.67 -12.47
CA SER A 584 22.05 -9.16 -11.28
C SER A 584 21.81 -10.66 -11.19
N GLU A 585 22.82 -11.50 -11.41
CA GLU A 585 22.67 -12.96 -11.52
C GLU A 585 22.16 -13.62 -10.23
N SER A 586 22.42 -13.05 -9.04
CA SER A 586 21.97 -13.60 -7.76
C SER A 586 20.44 -13.61 -7.62
N LEU A 587 19.77 -12.57 -8.12
CA LEU A 587 18.30 -12.43 -8.06
C LEU A 587 17.53 -13.50 -8.87
N PRO A 588 17.78 -13.72 -10.18
CA PRO A 588 17.07 -14.73 -10.96
C PRO A 588 17.38 -16.15 -10.47
N ILE A 589 18.56 -16.42 -9.88
CA ILE A 589 18.84 -17.69 -9.20
C ILE A 589 17.91 -17.87 -8.00
N ALA A 590 17.80 -16.85 -7.14
CA ALA A 590 16.92 -16.87 -5.97
C ALA A 590 15.45 -17.10 -6.39
N VAL A 591 14.98 -16.36 -7.41
CA VAL A 591 13.62 -16.52 -7.97
C VAL A 591 13.42 -17.93 -8.52
N ALA A 592 14.35 -18.44 -9.33
CA ALA A 592 14.25 -19.76 -9.93
C ALA A 592 14.19 -20.87 -8.88
N SER A 593 15.00 -20.76 -7.82
CA SER A 593 15.01 -21.68 -6.69
C SER A 593 13.68 -21.65 -5.94
N ARG A 594 13.20 -20.46 -5.57
CA ARG A 594 11.94 -20.31 -4.81
C ARG A 594 10.72 -20.74 -5.63
N LEU A 595 10.70 -20.56 -6.95
CA LEU A 595 9.63 -21.05 -7.84
C LEU A 595 9.51 -22.58 -7.82
N GLN A 596 10.61 -23.32 -7.65
CA GLN A 596 10.52 -24.79 -7.52
C GLN A 596 9.70 -25.17 -6.28
N THR A 597 9.97 -24.52 -5.14
CA THR A 597 9.23 -24.78 -3.90
C THR A 597 7.79 -24.29 -3.98
N ALA A 598 7.56 -23.11 -4.58
CA ALA A 598 6.23 -22.51 -4.65
C ALA A 598 5.25 -23.27 -5.55
N THR A 599 5.73 -23.84 -6.66
CA THR A 599 4.89 -24.64 -7.57
C THR A 599 4.77 -26.10 -7.14
N GLY A 600 5.70 -26.59 -6.31
CA GLY A 600 5.81 -28.01 -5.99
C GLY A 600 6.10 -28.91 -7.20
N SER A 601 6.59 -28.33 -8.32
CA SER A 601 6.84 -29.02 -9.58
C SER A 601 8.08 -28.45 -10.29
N ASN A 602 8.47 -29.02 -11.42
CA ASN A 602 9.56 -28.43 -12.20
C ASN A 602 9.12 -27.05 -12.71
N THR A 603 9.94 -26.03 -12.51
CA THR A 603 9.75 -24.73 -13.19
C THR A 603 10.99 -24.42 -14.00
N PHE A 604 10.82 -24.24 -15.31
CA PHE A 604 11.93 -24.04 -16.24
C PHE A 604 12.19 -22.55 -16.43
N CYS A 605 13.02 -21.99 -15.55
CA CYS A 605 13.26 -20.55 -15.51
C CYS A 605 14.27 -20.14 -16.58
N VAL A 606 13.96 -19.07 -17.32
CA VAL A 606 14.87 -18.47 -18.29
C VAL A 606 14.94 -16.96 -18.09
N VAL A 607 16.15 -16.41 -18.05
CA VAL A 607 16.39 -14.97 -18.13
C VAL A 607 16.45 -14.57 -19.61
N PRO A 608 15.45 -13.86 -20.16
CA PRO A 608 15.46 -13.47 -21.56
C PRO A 608 16.64 -12.55 -21.89
N PRO A 609 17.11 -12.54 -23.15
CA PRO A 609 17.98 -11.47 -23.64
C PRO A 609 17.30 -10.11 -23.42
N TRP A 610 18.06 -9.18 -22.83
CA TRP A 610 17.59 -7.82 -22.54
C TRP A 610 16.32 -7.80 -21.66
N PRO A 611 16.38 -8.38 -20.45
CA PRO A 611 15.19 -8.59 -19.60
C PRO A 611 14.51 -7.27 -19.19
N GLY A 612 15.27 -6.17 -19.10
CA GLY A 612 14.74 -4.82 -18.85
C GLY A 612 14.09 -4.10 -20.04
N HIS A 613 14.26 -4.61 -21.27
CA HIS A 613 13.72 -4.00 -22.50
C HIS A 613 12.57 -4.81 -23.12
N ARG A 614 12.10 -5.87 -22.46
CA ARG A 614 11.08 -6.78 -22.99
C ARG A 614 9.76 -6.08 -23.29
N ALA A 615 9.35 -5.12 -22.46
CA ALA A 615 8.16 -4.31 -22.70
C ALA A 615 8.29 -3.48 -23.99
N CYS A 616 9.43 -2.83 -24.23
CA CYS A 616 9.67 -2.10 -25.48
C CYS A 616 9.58 -3.02 -26.72
N LEU A 617 10.10 -4.24 -26.64
CA LEU A 617 9.99 -5.21 -27.74
C LEU A 617 8.54 -5.64 -28.00
N GLY A 618 7.72 -5.74 -26.96
CA GLY A 618 6.28 -5.99 -27.11
C GLY A 618 5.52 -4.81 -27.70
N LEU A 619 5.91 -3.57 -27.37
CA LEU A 619 5.39 -2.36 -28.01
C LEU A 619 5.67 -2.37 -29.51
N VAL A 620 6.91 -2.67 -29.92
CA VAL A 620 7.26 -2.80 -31.35
C VAL A 620 6.35 -3.83 -32.02
N ARG A 621 6.14 -5.00 -31.40
CA ARG A 621 5.23 -6.03 -31.96
C ARG A 621 3.79 -5.57 -32.07
N ALA A 622 3.28 -4.82 -31.10
CA ALA A 622 1.94 -4.26 -31.15
C ALA A 622 1.81 -3.24 -32.28
N LEU A 623 2.81 -2.37 -32.45
CA LEU A 623 2.86 -1.37 -33.52
C LEU A 623 2.92 -2.01 -34.91
N CYS A 624 3.75 -3.04 -35.11
CA CYS A 624 3.88 -3.72 -36.41
C CYS A 624 2.53 -4.22 -36.97
N ARG A 625 1.54 -4.51 -36.11
CA ARG A 625 0.20 -4.96 -36.53
C ARG A 625 -0.68 -3.84 -37.09
N LYS A 626 -0.37 -2.58 -36.75
CA LYS A 626 -1.19 -1.39 -37.04
C LYS A 626 -0.46 -0.35 -37.90
N ALA A 627 0.79 -0.62 -38.26
CA ALA A 627 1.69 0.41 -38.74
C ALA A 627 1.27 0.96 -40.12
N PRO A 628 1.24 2.30 -40.29
CA PRO A 628 1.12 2.91 -41.61
C PRO A 628 2.36 2.61 -42.46
N VAL A 629 2.17 2.61 -43.78
CA VAL A 629 3.23 2.23 -44.75
C VAL A 629 4.37 3.26 -44.80
N THR A 630 4.06 4.54 -44.60
CA THR A 630 5.01 5.66 -44.74
C THR A 630 5.49 6.19 -43.38
N ALA A 631 6.81 6.35 -43.20
CA ALA A 631 7.39 6.95 -42.01
C ALA A 631 7.38 8.49 -42.04
N VAL A 632 7.35 9.12 -40.85
CA VAL A 632 7.40 10.57 -40.68
C VAL A 632 8.79 10.97 -40.20
N PRO A 633 9.52 11.87 -40.89
CA PRO A 633 10.79 12.37 -40.41
C PRO A 633 10.56 13.30 -39.21
N ILE A 634 11.34 13.10 -38.15
CA ILE A 634 11.39 13.99 -36.99
C ILE A 634 12.83 14.39 -36.70
N ARG A 635 13.00 15.59 -36.14
CA ARG A 635 14.29 16.07 -35.65
C ARG A 635 14.30 15.99 -34.13
N LEU A 636 15.25 15.24 -33.56
CA LEU A 636 15.29 14.99 -32.12
C LEU A 636 15.50 16.28 -31.30
N LYS A 637 16.21 17.26 -31.86
CA LYS A 637 16.44 18.57 -31.23
C LYS A 637 15.14 19.31 -30.92
N ASP A 638 14.07 19.07 -31.67
CA ASP A 638 12.80 19.76 -31.47
C ASP A 638 12.18 19.40 -30.10
N PHE A 639 12.45 18.19 -29.60
CA PHE A 639 12.05 17.77 -28.26
C PHE A 639 13.06 18.14 -27.18
N THR A 640 14.37 18.09 -27.44
CA THR A 640 15.38 18.40 -26.41
C THR A 640 15.38 19.88 -26.05
N LEU A 641 15.06 20.76 -27.01
CA LEU A 641 15.04 22.22 -26.82
C LEU A 641 13.76 22.77 -26.21
N ILE A 642 12.73 21.95 -25.92
CA ILE A 642 11.49 22.47 -25.36
C ILE A 642 11.73 23.07 -23.97
N GLU A 643 11.22 24.27 -23.75
CA GLU A 643 11.16 24.89 -22.44
C GLU A 643 9.75 24.81 -21.91
N TYR A 644 9.60 24.48 -20.62
CA TYR A 644 8.30 24.37 -19.99
C TYR A 644 8.33 24.76 -18.52
N GLU A 645 7.20 25.30 -18.06
CA GLU A 645 6.89 25.54 -16.67
C GLU A 645 5.83 24.54 -16.19
N LYS A 646 5.99 24.05 -14.96
CA LYS A 646 5.03 23.17 -14.29
C LYS A 646 4.29 23.95 -13.20
N THR A 647 2.98 24.06 -13.33
CA THR A 647 2.09 24.65 -12.32
C THR A 647 1.15 23.59 -11.75
N ILE A 648 0.83 23.67 -10.46
CA ILE A 648 -0.19 22.79 -9.85
C ILE A 648 -1.58 23.35 -10.17
N ILE A 649 -2.49 22.50 -10.58
CA ILE A 649 -3.93 22.79 -10.65
C ILE A 649 -4.70 21.73 -9.86
N GLU A 650 -5.91 22.07 -9.43
CA GLU A 650 -6.77 21.14 -8.69
C GLU A 650 -7.86 20.54 -9.57
N CYS A 651 -7.99 19.21 -9.55
CA CYS A 651 -9.19 18.53 -10.05
C CYS A 651 -10.32 18.66 -9.01
N ARG A 652 -11.55 18.92 -9.45
CA ARG A 652 -12.75 18.94 -8.59
C ARG A 652 -13.65 17.74 -8.86
N GLY A 653 -13.07 16.54 -8.80
CA GLY A 653 -13.83 15.30 -8.94
C GLY A 653 -14.35 14.93 -10.33
N ILE A 654 -13.86 15.56 -11.41
CA ILE A 654 -14.39 15.36 -12.78
C ILE A 654 -14.48 13.87 -13.18
N ALA A 655 -13.49 13.05 -12.82
CA ALA A 655 -13.51 11.63 -13.17
C ALA A 655 -14.16 10.72 -12.10
N CYS A 656 -14.05 11.06 -10.81
CA CYS A 656 -14.60 10.23 -9.72
C CYS A 656 -16.04 10.61 -9.35
N GLY A 657 -16.57 11.72 -9.87
CA GLY A 657 -17.90 12.24 -9.53
C GLY A 657 -17.97 12.91 -8.15
N GLU A 658 -16.87 12.93 -7.39
CA GLU A 658 -16.86 13.39 -6.02
C GLU A 658 -16.60 14.91 -5.95
N THR A 659 -17.66 15.69 -5.69
CA THR A 659 -17.62 17.17 -5.69
C THR A 659 -16.72 17.76 -4.60
N THR A 660 -16.43 16.99 -3.55
CA THR A 660 -15.47 17.29 -2.49
C THR A 660 -14.05 16.83 -2.81
N ALA A 661 -13.88 15.89 -3.75
CA ALA A 661 -12.56 15.44 -4.14
C ALA A 661 -11.78 16.59 -4.73
N ARG A 662 -10.58 16.75 -4.19
CA ARG A 662 -9.61 17.68 -4.71
C ARG A 662 -8.33 16.90 -4.90
N CYS A 663 -7.86 16.72 -6.13
CA CYS A 663 -6.57 16.08 -6.37
C CYS A 663 -5.63 17.00 -7.14
N SER A 664 -4.36 17.03 -6.73
CA SER A 664 -3.34 17.81 -7.39
C SER A 664 -3.06 17.24 -8.78
N ARG A 665 -2.94 18.14 -9.76
CA ARG A 665 -2.56 17.85 -11.13
C ARG A 665 -1.52 18.87 -11.56
N SER A 666 -0.79 18.55 -12.61
CA SER A 666 0.19 19.46 -13.19
C SER A 666 -0.30 20.01 -14.51
N ARG A 667 -0.14 21.31 -14.71
CA ARG A 667 -0.22 21.95 -16.00
C ARG A 667 1.20 22.25 -16.44
N LEU A 668 1.63 21.61 -17.52
CA LEU A 668 2.80 22.00 -18.29
C LEU A 668 2.38 23.10 -19.26
N THR A 669 3.02 24.25 -19.18
CA THR A 669 2.93 25.31 -20.20
C THR A 669 4.32 25.46 -20.78
N GLY A 670 4.47 25.30 -22.09
CA GLY A 670 5.76 25.36 -22.73
C GLY A 670 5.71 25.93 -24.13
N ARG A 671 6.88 26.05 -24.74
CA ARG A 671 7.06 26.42 -26.14
C ARG A 671 7.82 25.31 -26.85
N ALA A 672 7.33 24.91 -28.01
CA ALA A 672 8.03 23.99 -28.88
C ALA A 672 9.26 24.69 -29.49
N ALA A 673 10.14 23.95 -30.16
CA ALA A 673 11.36 24.50 -30.75
C ALA A 673 11.10 25.54 -31.87
N ASP A 674 9.90 25.55 -32.45
CA ASP A 674 9.42 26.55 -33.42
C ASP A 674 8.67 27.72 -32.76
N ASP A 675 8.80 27.86 -31.43
CA ASP A 675 8.13 28.86 -30.59
C ASP A 675 6.61 28.68 -30.45
N THR A 676 6.04 27.57 -30.95
CA THR A 676 4.61 27.27 -30.81
C THR A 676 4.27 27.00 -29.34
N PRO A 677 3.32 27.74 -28.74
CA PRO A 677 2.93 27.49 -27.35
C PRO A 677 2.12 26.20 -27.24
N PHE A 678 2.41 25.40 -26.23
CA PHE A 678 1.63 24.23 -25.89
C PHE A 678 1.25 24.22 -24.41
N VAL A 679 0.06 23.68 -24.12
CA VAL A 679 -0.42 23.48 -22.76
C VAL A 679 -0.84 22.04 -22.59
N VAL A 680 -0.14 21.30 -21.74
CA VAL A 680 -0.48 19.93 -21.40
C VAL A 680 -0.90 19.85 -19.95
N VAL A 681 -2.14 19.42 -19.71
CA VAL A 681 -2.57 19.06 -18.37
C VAL A 681 -2.32 17.58 -18.13
N LEU A 682 -1.49 17.33 -17.12
CA LEU A 682 -0.88 16.08 -16.70
C LEU A 682 -1.22 15.78 -15.25
N GLY A 683 -1.11 14.51 -14.88
CA GLY A 683 -1.24 14.08 -13.50
C GLY A 683 -2.64 14.08 -12.92
N GLY A 684 -2.73 13.53 -11.71
CA GLY A 684 -3.97 13.10 -11.07
C GLY A 684 -4.45 11.75 -11.58
N CYS A 685 -5.56 11.30 -10.98
CA CYS A 685 -6.30 10.07 -11.25
C CYS A 685 -6.18 9.56 -12.71
N SER A 686 -5.72 8.31 -12.90
CA SER A 686 -5.60 7.64 -14.22
C SER A 686 -6.85 7.81 -15.07
N ALA A 687 -8.03 7.69 -14.46
CA ALA A 687 -9.30 7.85 -15.13
C ALA A 687 -9.47 9.22 -15.82
N VAL A 688 -8.93 10.31 -15.27
CA VAL A 688 -8.98 11.63 -15.94
C VAL A 688 -8.08 11.65 -17.17
N ASN A 689 -6.93 10.98 -17.10
CA ASN A 689 -5.99 10.91 -18.21
C ASN A 689 -6.56 10.04 -19.34
N GLU A 690 -7.19 8.92 -19.01
CA GLU A 690 -7.85 8.04 -19.98
C GLU A 690 -9.08 8.68 -20.64
N MET A 691 -9.94 9.36 -19.87
CA MET A 691 -11.09 10.10 -20.42
C MET A 691 -10.71 11.13 -21.49
N ARG A 692 -9.50 11.70 -21.40
CA ARG A 692 -9.04 12.74 -22.34
C ARG A 692 -8.27 12.19 -23.53
N VAL A 693 -7.80 10.94 -23.48
CA VAL A 693 -7.04 10.29 -24.56
C VAL A 693 -7.93 9.36 -25.39
N ALA A 694 -9.04 8.86 -24.82
CA ALA A 694 -9.98 8.05 -25.59
C ALA A 694 -10.58 8.85 -26.76
N PRO A 695 -10.61 8.29 -27.98
CA PRO A 695 -11.36 8.90 -29.08
C PRO A 695 -12.82 9.06 -28.65
N ARG A 696 -13.50 10.11 -29.13
CA ARG A 696 -14.95 10.33 -28.92
C ARG A 696 -15.67 9.00 -29.19
N ARG A 697 -16.11 8.33 -28.12
CA ARG A 697 -16.88 7.08 -28.24
C ARG A 697 -18.08 7.39 -29.14
N SER A 698 -18.28 6.56 -30.17
CA SER A 698 -19.56 6.45 -30.90
C SER A 698 -20.73 6.49 -29.91
N ASP A 699 -21.85 7.11 -30.28
CA ASP A 699 -23.13 7.38 -29.56
C ASP A 699 -23.79 6.22 -28.75
N LYS A 700 -23.02 5.39 -28.05
CA LYS A 700 -23.55 4.44 -27.09
C LYS A 700 -23.92 5.20 -25.83
N ARG A 701 -25.19 5.10 -25.43
CA ARG A 701 -25.71 5.64 -24.17
C ARG A 701 -24.73 5.34 -23.03
N PRO A 702 -24.40 6.32 -22.16
CA PRO A 702 -23.52 6.07 -21.03
C PRO A 702 -24.11 4.97 -20.14
N SER A 703 -23.32 3.94 -19.83
CA SER A 703 -23.70 2.90 -18.88
C SER A 703 -23.86 3.51 -17.49
N TYR A 704 -24.98 3.23 -16.80
CA TYR A 704 -25.20 3.69 -15.43
C TYR A 704 -24.58 2.72 -14.41
N ASP A 705 -24.27 3.26 -13.21
CA ASP A 705 -23.76 2.48 -12.08
C ASP A 705 -24.91 1.72 -11.40
N THR A 706 -25.15 0.48 -11.84
CA THR A 706 -26.15 -0.41 -11.25
C THR A 706 -25.91 -0.64 -9.76
N TYR A 707 -24.65 -0.84 -9.38
CA TYR A 707 -24.23 -1.10 -8.00
C TYR A 707 -24.52 0.12 -7.11
N GLY A 708 -24.13 1.32 -7.55
CA GLY A 708 -24.42 2.58 -6.85
C GLY A 708 -25.92 2.84 -6.68
N ARG A 709 -26.73 2.62 -7.73
CA ARG A 709 -28.20 2.84 -7.68
C ARG A 709 -28.90 1.95 -6.64
N ILE A 710 -28.47 0.70 -6.48
CA ILE A 710 -29.01 -0.22 -5.47
C ILE A 710 -28.71 0.31 -4.05
N MET A 711 -27.49 0.82 -3.81
CA MET A 711 -27.13 1.41 -2.53
C MET A 711 -27.91 2.72 -2.25
N ASP A 712 -28.01 3.59 -3.25
CA ASP A 712 -28.77 4.85 -3.14
C ASP A 712 -30.26 4.60 -2.89
N PHE A 713 -30.81 3.49 -3.39
CA PHE A 713 -32.17 3.06 -3.04
C PHE A 713 -32.26 2.69 -1.55
N ALA A 714 -31.38 1.82 -1.04
CA ALA A 714 -31.34 1.44 0.37
C ALA A 714 -31.29 2.66 1.31
N ASP A 715 -30.46 3.65 0.96
CA ASP A 715 -30.22 4.83 1.80
C ASP A 715 -31.31 5.89 1.75
N ARG A 716 -32.22 5.82 0.77
CA ARG A 716 -33.40 6.69 0.69
C ARG A 716 -34.52 6.24 1.61
N GLU A 717 -34.61 4.93 1.87
CA GLU A 717 -35.62 4.34 2.75
C GLU A 717 -35.35 4.56 4.25
N LEU A 718 -34.16 5.05 4.62
CA LEU A 718 -33.76 5.25 6.01
C LEU A 718 -34.21 6.62 6.56
N PRO A 719 -34.73 6.69 7.80
CA PRO A 719 -35.17 7.95 8.41
C PRO A 719 -34.08 9.02 8.51
N ARG A 720 -34.45 10.27 8.19
CA ARG A 720 -33.59 11.45 8.34
C ARG A 720 -34.33 12.53 9.11
N SER A 721 -33.65 13.09 10.11
CA SER A 721 -34.18 14.20 10.90
C SER A 721 -33.09 15.22 11.16
N GLN A 722 -33.45 16.50 11.08
CA GLN A 722 -32.59 17.63 11.45
C GLN A 722 -32.93 18.19 12.84
N ALA A 723 -33.87 17.56 13.56
CA ALA A 723 -34.28 18.02 14.88
C ALA A 723 -33.10 18.02 15.87
N ARG A 724 -33.02 19.03 16.75
CA ARG A 724 -31.95 19.12 17.76
C ARG A 724 -32.07 18.03 18.82
N ASN A 725 -33.28 17.58 19.11
CA ASN A 725 -33.58 16.48 20.03
C ASN A 725 -33.64 15.11 19.34
N ARG A 726 -33.04 14.94 18.15
CA ARG A 726 -33.09 13.65 17.43
C ARG A 726 -32.38 12.51 18.16
N LEU A 727 -32.89 11.29 17.99
CA LEU A 727 -32.18 10.04 18.26
C LEU A 727 -31.33 9.70 17.04
N VAL A 728 -30.02 9.55 17.22
CA VAL A 728 -29.11 9.20 16.12
C VAL A 728 -28.78 7.72 16.17
N ILE A 729 -28.87 7.04 15.04
CA ILE A 729 -28.44 5.64 14.87
C ILE A 729 -27.26 5.63 13.89
N PRO A 730 -26.02 5.35 14.35
CA PRO A 730 -24.86 5.25 13.49
C PRO A 730 -24.93 4.00 12.59
N LYS A 731 -25.06 4.21 11.28
CA LYS A 731 -25.09 3.16 10.27
C LYS A 731 -23.67 2.70 9.90
N GLY A 732 -23.09 1.86 10.75
CA GLY A 732 -21.82 1.17 10.48
C GLY A 732 -21.80 -0.24 11.06
N LEU A 733 -20.88 -1.08 10.58
CA LEU A 733 -20.75 -2.48 11.02
C LEU A 733 -22.08 -3.24 10.84
N ALA A 734 -22.46 -4.22 11.67
CA ALA A 734 -23.68 -5.00 11.43
C ALA A 734 -24.97 -4.16 11.57
N VAL A 735 -24.88 -2.95 12.15
CA VAL A 735 -26.03 -2.03 12.26
C VAL A 735 -26.45 -1.53 10.89
N SER A 736 -25.57 -1.48 9.88
CA SER A 736 -25.98 -1.05 8.54
C SER A 736 -27.05 -1.96 7.93
N GLU A 737 -27.03 -3.26 8.22
CA GLU A 737 -28.06 -4.21 7.79
C GLU A 737 -29.38 -4.03 8.56
N TRP A 738 -29.33 -3.54 9.82
CA TRP A 738 -30.48 -3.51 10.75
C TRP A 738 -30.92 -2.09 11.14
N ALA A 739 -30.37 -1.05 10.50
CA ALA A 739 -30.63 0.33 10.88
C ALA A 739 -32.11 0.70 10.80
N LEU A 740 -32.82 0.20 9.76
CA LEU A 740 -34.26 0.42 9.65
C LEU A 740 -35.02 -0.23 10.80
N PHE A 741 -34.71 -1.48 11.16
CA PHE A 741 -35.33 -2.18 12.30
C PHE A 741 -35.21 -1.34 13.58
N PHE A 742 -33.99 -0.92 13.94
CA PHE A 742 -33.79 -0.11 15.15
C PHE A 742 -34.50 1.25 15.06
N SER A 743 -34.51 1.89 13.90
CA SER A 743 -35.21 3.18 13.74
C SER A 743 -36.72 3.05 13.95
N ARG A 744 -37.32 1.97 13.46
CA ARG A 744 -38.76 1.71 13.54
C ARG A 744 -39.24 1.33 14.94
N LEU A 745 -38.34 1.05 15.87
CA LEU A 745 -38.71 0.92 17.28
C LEU A 745 -39.17 2.25 17.88
N PHE A 746 -38.68 3.39 17.38
CA PHE A 746 -38.93 4.71 17.97
C PHE A 746 -39.87 5.59 17.13
N THR A 747 -39.88 5.43 15.80
CA THR A 747 -40.71 6.29 14.93
C THR A 747 -42.21 6.29 15.25
N PRO A 748 -42.87 5.20 15.71
CA PRO A 748 -44.30 5.23 16.04
C PRO A 748 -44.64 6.07 17.27
N PHE A 749 -43.65 6.48 18.05
CA PHE A 749 -43.82 7.31 19.25
C PHE A 749 -43.39 8.77 19.02
N ASP A 750 -43.39 9.23 17.76
CA ASP A 750 -43.01 10.58 17.34
C ASP A 750 -41.60 11.03 17.75
N ILE A 751 -40.73 10.07 18.09
CA ILE A 751 -39.32 10.35 18.36
C ILE A 751 -38.63 10.66 17.02
N PRO A 752 -38.00 11.85 16.86
CA PRO A 752 -37.29 12.19 15.64
C PRO A 752 -36.03 11.32 15.50
N VAL A 753 -36.04 10.38 14.55
CA VAL A 753 -34.89 9.48 14.30
C VAL A 753 -34.07 9.95 13.11
N HIS A 754 -32.74 9.89 13.24
CA HIS A 754 -31.81 10.06 12.14
C HIS A 754 -30.83 8.90 12.05
N VAL A 755 -30.85 8.18 10.93
CA VAL A 755 -29.84 7.18 10.61
C VAL A 755 -28.68 7.87 9.88
N ASP A 756 -27.52 7.98 10.54
CA ASP A 756 -26.34 8.68 10.01
C ASP A 756 -25.39 7.68 9.33
N ARG A 757 -24.76 8.10 8.22
CA ARG A 757 -23.80 7.28 7.45
C ARG A 757 -22.37 7.70 7.74
N VAL A 758 -21.45 6.73 7.74
CA VAL A 758 -20.02 7.00 7.80
C VAL A 758 -19.58 7.82 6.58
N ARG A 759 -18.70 8.79 6.80
CA ARG A 759 -18.11 9.69 5.78
C ARG A 759 -16.62 9.41 5.62
N GLU A 760 -16.05 9.84 4.51
CA GLU A 760 -14.59 9.70 4.29
C GLU A 760 -13.77 10.45 5.34
N GLN A 761 -14.24 11.64 5.74
CA GLN A 761 -13.59 12.44 6.77
C GLN A 761 -13.57 11.71 8.13
N ASP A 762 -14.59 10.90 8.44
CA ASP A 762 -14.65 10.12 9.68
C ASP A 762 -13.43 9.17 9.78
N ILE A 763 -13.07 8.52 8.66
CA ILE A 763 -11.90 7.63 8.62
C ILE A 763 -10.60 8.41 8.86
N VAL A 764 -10.49 9.61 8.27
CA VAL A 764 -9.31 10.47 8.41
C VAL A 764 -9.12 10.93 9.86
N ASP A 765 -10.21 11.35 10.49
CA ASP A 765 -10.21 11.97 11.82
C ASP A 765 -10.02 10.95 12.95
N ALA A 766 -10.55 9.72 12.82
CA ALA A 766 -10.38 8.69 13.84
C ALA A 766 -9.00 8.03 13.83
N ARG A 767 -8.27 8.13 12.71
CA ARG A 767 -7.02 7.41 12.50
C ARG A 767 -5.93 7.65 13.57
N PRO A 768 -5.71 8.87 14.09
CA PRO A 768 -4.75 9.11 15.17
C PRO A 768 -5.04 8.34 16.47
N HIS A 769 -6.29 7.90 16.67
CA HIS A 769 -6.70 7.15 17.86
C HIS A 769 -6.30 5.66 17.81
N PHE A 770 -5.85 5.14 16.66
CA PHE A 770 -5.48 3.74 16.50
C PHE A 770 -3.96 3.54 16.50
N ARG A 771 -3.46 2.92 17.57
CA ARG A 771 -2.04 2.52 17.71
C ARG A 771 -1.73 1.13 17.13
N VAL A 772 -2.76 0.34 16.82
CA VAL A 772 -2.67 -1.02 16.25
C VAL A 772 -3.56 -1.11 15.01
N ASP A 773 -3.18 -1.97 14.07
CA ASP A 773 -3.92 -2.25 12.84
C ASP A 773 -5.34 -2.75 13.12
N THR A 774 -6.31 -2.14 12.47
CA THR A 774 -7.71 -2.58 12.49
C THR A 774 -8.36 -2.33 11.13
N CYS A 775 -9.55 -2.89 10.90
CA CYS A 775 -10.22 -2.75 9.62
C CYS A 775 -10.81 -1.35 9.43
N ALA A 776 -10.91 -0.90 8.18
CA ALA A 776 -11.46 0.42 7.86
C ALA A 776 -12.88 0.68 8.42
N PRO A 777 -13.81 -0.30 8.45
CA PRO A 777 -15.10 -0.14 9.12
C PRO A 777 -15.00 0.23 10.61
N HIS A 778 -13.98 -0.26 11.33
CA HIS A 778 -13.76 0.10 12.73
C HIS A 778 -13.29 1.55 12.86
N ILE A 779 -12.34 1.96 12.02
CA ILE A 779 -11.84 3.34 12.00
C ILE A 779 -13.00 4.29 11.67
N GLY A 780 -13.79 3.95 10.66
CA GLY A 780 -14.98 4.71 10.28
C GLY A 780 -16.01 4.81 11.40
N MET A 781 -16.27 3.73 12.16
CA MET A 781 -17.18 3.77 13.31
C MET A 781 -16.70 4.71 14.41
N VAL A 782 -15.41 4.68 14.76
CA VAL A 782 -14.84 5.61 15.76
C VAL A 782 -14.94 7.05 15.26
N GLY A 783 -14.68 7.30 13.98
CA GLY A 783 -14.73 8.63 13.39
C GLY A 783 -16.14 9.19 13.33
N GLN A 784 -17.08 8.34 12.93
CA GLN A 784 -18.50 8.66 12.91
C GLN A 784 -18.96 9.02 14.32
N MET A 785 -18.58 8.25 15.34
CA MET A 785 -18.95 8.53 16.73
C MET A 785 -18.32 9.84 17.25
N LEU A 786 -17.06 10.10 16.93
CA LEU A 786 -16.37 11.36 17.28
C LEU A 786 -17.01 12.59 16.63
N ARG A 787 -17.44 12.46 15.37
CA ARG A 787 -18.18 13.53 14.70
C ARG A 787 -19.53 13.74 15.36
N LEU A 788 -20.30 12.66 15.53
CA LEU A 788 -21.65 12.72 16.08
C LEU A 788 -21.66 13.25 17.52
N SER A 789 -20.66 12.91 18.35
CA SER A 789 -20.57 13.41 19.74
C SER A 789 -20.40 14.92 19.84
N ARG A 790 -19.94 15.58 18.77
CA ARG A 790 -19.79 17.04 18.67
C ARG A 790 -21.03 17.73 18.09
N GLU A 791 -21.99 16.96 17.56
CA GLU A 791 -23.22 17.48 16.98
C GLU A 791 -24.35 17.55 18.03
N HIS A 792 -25.33 18.43 17.82
CA HIS A 792 -26.51 18.46 18.70
C HIS A 792 -27.45 17.27 18.43
N HIS A 793 -27.72 16.47 19.45
CA HIS A 793 -28.70 15.37 19.43
C HIS A 793 -29.23 15.11 20.85
N MET A 794 -30.29 14.32 21.00
CA MET A 794 -30.71 13.89 22.34
C MET A 794 -29.90 12.70 22.85
N ALA A 795 -29.69 11.70 22.01
CA ALA A 795 -28.83 10.55 22.30
C ALA A 795 -28.36 9.88 21.01
N ILE A 796 -27.25 9.14 21.11
CA ILE A 796 -26.78 8.21 20.07
C ILE A 796 -27.09 6.79 20.54
N LEU A 797 -27.81 6.03 19.72
CA LEU A 797 -28.12 4.62 19.96
C LEU A 797 -26.99 3.74 19.39
N ALA A 798 -26.33 2.95 20.24
CA ALA A 798 -25.17 2.13 19.87
C ALA A 798 -25.44 0.63 20.13
N PRO A 799 -26.15 -0.08 19.23
CA PRO A 799 -26.39 -1.51 19.37
C PRO A 799 -25.15 -2.34 18.99
N GLN A 800 -24.71 -3.24 19.89
CA GLN A 800 -23.66 -4.22 19.65
C GLN A 800 -24.26 -5.57 19.24
N LEU A 801 -24.21 -5.88 17.95
CA LEU A 801 -24.77 -7.12 17.41
C LEU A 801 -23.75 -8.26 17.49
N GLU A 802 -23.99 -9.25 18.35
CA GLU A 802 -23.12 -10.43 18.47
C GLU A 802 -23.48 -11.53 17.47
N PHE A 803 -24.77 -11.73 17.24
CA PHE A 803 -25.28 -12.74 16.33
C PHE A 803 -26.31 -12.12 15.40
N LEU A 804 -26.25 -12.57 14.14
CA LEU A 804 -27.18 -12.24 13.08
C LEU A 804 -27.95 -13.51 12.70
N PRO A 805 -29.20 -13.37 12.21
CA PRO A 805 -29.96 -14.51 11.74
C PRO A 805 -29.30 -15.09 10.48
N VAL A 806 -29.42 -16.40 10.35
CA VAL A 806 -28.94 -17.19 9.21
C VAL A 806 -30.07 -18.08 8.70
N ARG A 807 -30.13 -18.25 7.39
CA ARG A 807 -30.97 -19.27 6.75
C ARG A 807 -30.10 -20.51 6.53
N GLY A 808 -30.46 -21.63 7.17
CA GLY A 808 -29.66 -22.85 7.23
C GLY A 808 -28.85 -23.01 8.52
N ASN A 809 -27.87 -23.93 8.52
CA ASN A 809 -27.09 -24.29 9.71
C ASN A 809 -25.83 -23.43 9.85
N SER A 810 -25.85 -22.45 10.76
CA SER A 810 -24.67 -21.68 11.16
C SER A 810 -24.87 -21.04 12.52
N LEU A 811 -23.77 -20.80 13.24
CA LEU A 811 -23.83 -20.04 14.50
C LEU A 811 -24.29 -18.59 14.29
N GLY A 812 -24.08 -18.02 13.10
CA GLY A 812 -24.52 -16.66 12.79
C GLY A 812 -23.72 -15.55 13.49
N ARG A 813 -22.51 -15.83 13.98
CA ARG A 813 -21.73 -14.87 14.77
C ARG A 813 -21.19 -13.72 13.91
N THR A 814 -21.18 -12.51 14.45
CA THR A 814 -20.46 -11.37 13.82
C THR A 814 -18.95 -11.45 14.14
N CYS A 815 -18.12 -10.67 13.45
CA CYS A 815 -16.69 -10.64 13.77
C CYS A 815 -16.43 -9.87 15.08
N THR A 816 -15.32 -10.15 15.75
CA THR A 816 -14.97 -9.53 17.04
C THR A 816 -14.93 -8.00 16.99
N VAL A 817 -14.51 -7.45 15.85
CA VAL A 817 -14.52 -5.99 15.64
C VAL A 817 -15.95 -5.45 15.63
N ASN A 818 -16.90 -6.14 15.01
CA ASN A 818 -18.31 -5.76 15.01
C ASN A 818 -18.88 -5.74 16.45
N GLN A 819 -18.51 -6.75 17.23
CA GLN A 819 -18.94 -6.90 18.62
C GLN A 819 -18.39 -5.79 19.53
N GLY A 820 -17.13 -5.39 19.34
CA GLY A 820 -16.45 -4.45 20.25
C GLY A 820 -16.37 -2.99 19.80
N ALA A 821 -16.49 -2.69 18.51
CA ALA A 821 -16.15 -1.38 17.97
C ALA A 821 -17.05 -0.24 18.49
N PHE A 822 -18.33 -0.48 18.77
CA PHE A 822 -19.18 0.54 19.39
C PHE A 822 -18.73 0.90 20.81
N ALA A 823 -18.25 -0.07 21.60
CA ALA A 823 -17.70 0.20 22.92
C ALA A 823 -16.40 1.02 22.83
N VAL A 824 -15.52 0.67 21.89
CA VAL A 824 -14.29 1.43 21.61
C VAL A 824 -14.62 2.86 21.18
N ALA A 825 -15.55 3.01 20.23
CA ALA A 825 -16.00 4.30 19.72
C ALA A 825 -16.64 5.16 20.82
N LYS A 826 -17.48 4.57 21.67
CA LYS A 826 -18.07 5.24 22.85
C LYS A 826 -16.99 5.75 23.79
N ALA A 827 -16.06 4.88 24.21
CA ALA A 827 -15.02 5.26 25.15
C ALA A 827 -14.17 6.43 24.64
N ILE A 828 -13.77 6.38 23.36
CA ILE A 828 -12.99 7.45 22.73
C ILE A 828 -13.83 8.74 22.62
N ALA A 829 -15.11 8.64 22.23
CA ALA A 829 -15.98 9.79 22.08
C ALA A 829 -16.31 10.47 23.43
N GLU A 830 -16.50 9.71 24.51
CA GLU A 830 -16.75 10.24 25.86
C GLU A 830 -15.50 10.87 26.48
N MET A 831 -14.30 10.37 26.15
CA MET A 831 -13.05 11.02 26.55
C MET A 831 -12.91 12.42 25.93
N GLU A 832 -13.37 12.60 24.70
CA GLU A 832 -13.30 13.89 23.97
C GLU A 832 -14.51 14.79 24.24
N CYS A 833 -15.69 14.21 24.48
CA CYS A 833 -16.93 14.92 24.76
C CYS A 833 -17.69 14.23 25.90
N PRO A 834 -17.37 14.55 27.18
CA PRO A 834 -17.98 13.90 28.35
C PRO A 834 -19.49 14.14 28.48
N SER A 835 -20.03 15.17 27.83
CA SER A 835 -21.45 15.51 27.84
C SER A 835 -22.26 14.73 26.80
N CYS A 836 -21.62 13.98 25.90
CA CYS A 836 -22.30 13.20 24.87
C CYS A 836 -23.06 12.03 25.50
N ARG A 837 -24.33 11.86 25.09
CA ARG A 837 -25.19 10.76 25.55
C ARG A 837 -25.16 9.60 24.55
N ILE A 838 -24.36 8.57 24.85
CA ILE A 838 -24.22 7.37 24.02
C ILE A 838 -24.82 6.17 24.76
N HIS A 839 -25.88 5.59 24.19
CA HIS A 839 -26.59 4.45 24.75
C HIS A 839 -26.12 3.15 24.11
N LEU A 840 -25.16 2.49 24.77
CA LEU A 840 -24.57 1.22 24.34
C LEU A 840 -25.32 0.03 24.95
N PHE A 841 -25.67 -0.96 24.14
CA PHE A 841 -26.32 -2.19 24.62
C PHE A 841 -26.07 -3.37 23.67
N HIS A 842 -26.19 -4.58 24.21
CA HIS A 842 -25.98 -5.81 23.45
C HIS A 842 -27.26 -6.30 22.78
N VAL A 843 -27.12 -6.86 21.58
CA VAL A 843 -28.23 -7.43 20.80
C VAL A 843 -27.82 -8.79 20.24
N ASP A 844 -28.67 -9.78 20.48
CA ASP A 844 -28.59 -11.12 19.90
C ASP A 844 -29.80 -11.32 18.98
N LEU A 845 -29.55 -11.43 17.67
CA LEU A 845 -30.58 -11.67 16.65
C LEU A 845 -30.51 -13.10 16.07
N ARG A 846 -29.85 -14.05 16.76
CA ARG A 846 -29.69 -15.43 16.27
C ARG A 846 -31.03 -16.14 16.11
N GLN A 847 -31.89 -16.02 17.11
CA GLN A 847 -33.22 -16.59 17.13
C GLN A 847 -34.24 -15.45 17.13
N LEU A 848 -35.11 -15.43 16.12
CA LEU A 848 -36.09 -14.36 15.92
C LEU A 848 -37.44 -14.68 16.59
N ASP A 849 -37.41 -15.20 17.82
CA ASP A 849 -38.60 -15.20 18.68
C ASP A 849 -38.81 -13.77 19.18
N LEU A 850 -39.80 -13.08 18.59
CA LEU A 850 -40.06 -11.67 18.86
C LEU A 850 -40.53 -11.42 20.30
N ASN A 851 -41.13 -12.39 20.99
CA ASN A 851 -41.50 -12.24 22.40
C ASN A 851 -40.25 -12.26 23.29
N MET A 852 -39.38 -13.25 23.08
CA MET A 852 -38.10 -13.32 23.80
C MET A 852 -37.22 -12.11 23.51
N LEU A 853 -37.18 -11.67 22.25
CA LEU A 853 -36.44 -10.48 21.86
C LEU A 853 -37.02 -9.22 22.52
N ALA A 854 -38.34 -9.10 22.63
CA ALA A 854 -38.98 -8.00 23.35
C ALA A 854 -38.60 -7.98 24.83
N HIS A 855 -38.57 -9.14 25.51
CA HIS A 855 -38.15 -9.24 26.91
C HIS A 855 -36.69 -8.82 27.12
N LYS A 856 -35.82 -9.11 26.15
CA LYS A 856 -34.41 -8.71 26.22
C LYS A 856 -34.20 -7.24 25.88
N LEU A 857 -34.87 -6.71 24.85
CA LEU A 857 -34.65 -5.35 24.36
C LEU A 857 -35.34 -4.28 25.19
N LEU A 858 -36.54 -4.54 25.71
CA LEU A 858 -37.31 -3.53 26.43
C LEU A 858 -36.53 -2.92 27.62
N PRO A 859 -35.93 -3.70 28.54
CA PRO A 859 -35.16 -3.15 29.66
C PRO A 859 -33.99 -2.26 29.19
N HIS A 860 -33.36 -2.60 28.07
CA HIS A 860 -32.27 -1.80 27.50
C HIS A 860 -32.77 -0.54 26.82
N LEU A 861 -33.97 -0.52 26.23
CA LEU A 861 -34.48 0.63 25.49
C LEU A 861 -35.35 1.57 26.32
N SER A 862 -35.93 1.11 27.44
CA SER A 862 -36.72 1.95 28.36
C SER A 862 -36.01 3.25 28.80
N PRO A 863 -34.70 3.24 29.13
CA PRO A 863 -33.98 4.48 29.43
C PRO A 863 -33.96 5.48 28.27
N VAL A 864 -33.90 4.99 27.02
CA VAL A 864 -33.92 5.84 25.82
C VAL A 864 -35.29 6.50 25.66
N TYR A 865 -36.39 5.76 25.83
CA TYR A 865 -37.75 6.33 25.82
C TYR A 865 -37.94 7.37 26.94
N GLY A 866 -37.37 7.11 28.12
CA GLY A 866 -37.39 8.04 29.25
C GLY A 866 -36.77 9.41 28.93
N LEU A 867 -35.75 9.47 28.07
CA LEU A 867 -35.16 10.75 27.62
C LEU A 867 -36.15 11.64 26.86
N TYR A 868 -37.22 11.04 26.31
CA TYR A 868 -38.29 11.73 25.59
C TYR A 868 -39.57 11.85 26.41
N GLY A 869 -39.54 11.49 27.70
CA GLY A 869 -40.73 11.51 28.56
C GLY A 869 -41.75 10.41 28.25
N ILE A 870 -41.33 9.33 27.58
CA ILE A 870 -42.21 8.23 27.16
C ILE A 870 -42.00 7.03 28.09
N SER A 871 -43.10 6.50 28.64
CA SER A 871 -43.13 5.21 29.33
C SER A 871 -43.91 4.21 28.49
N ILE A 872 -43.30 3.07 28.17
CA ILE A 872 -43.83 2.11 27.21
C ILE A 872 -44.11 0.76 27.90
N SER A 873 -45.31 0.21 27.68
CA SER A 873 -45.68 -1.11 28.17
C SER A 873 -45.05 -2.21 27.33
N PHE A 874 -44.91 -3.42 27.90
CA PHE A 874 -44.40 -4.57 27.16
C PHE A 874 -45.23 -4.91 25.92
N GLU A 875 -46.56 -4.86 26.02
CA GLU A 875 -47.47 -5.16 24.89
C GLU A 875 -47.34 -4.13 23.76
N SER A 876 -47.23 -2.84 24.12
CA SER A 876 -47.01 -1.76 23.15
C SER A 876 -45.66 -1.94 22.47
N PHE A 877 -44.60 -2.20 23.23
CA PHE A 877 -43.26 -2.43 22.69
C PHE A 877 -43.20 -3.67 21.80
N LEU A 878 -43.82 -4.78 22.20
CA LEU A 878 -43.89 -6.00 21.41
C LEU A 878 -44.60 -5.78 20.07
N THR A 879 -45.69 -5.00 20.08
CA THR A 879 -46.41 -4.62 18.85
C THR A 879 -45.52 -3.80 17.92
N THR A 880 -44.86 -2.78 18.45
CA THR A 880 -43.90 -1.96 17.70
C THR A 880 -42.71 -2.78 17.19
N LEU A 881 -42.19 -3.72 17.98
CA LEU A 881 -41.10 -4.59 17.60
C LEU A 881 -41.48 -5.52 16.43
N LYS A 882 -42.71 -6.06 16.43
CA LYS A 882 -43.25 -6.83 15.31
C LYS A 882 -43.33 -5.98 14.04
N GLN A 883 -43.86 -4.76 14.14
CA GLN A 883 -43.94 -3.83 13.02
C GLN A 883 -42.56 -3.45 12.48
N ALA A 884 -41.60 -3.18 13.37
CA ALA A 884 -40.22 -2.85 13.01
C ALA A 884 -39.53 -4.02 12.30
N TYR A 885 -39.79 -5.26 12.75
CA TYR A 885 -39.28 -6.47 12.11
C TYR A 885 -39.89 -6.66 10.71
N HIS A 886 -41.20 -6.48 10.55
CA HIS A 886 -41.85 -6.54 9.22
C HIS A 886 -41.31 -5.46 8.27
N ALA A 887 -41.17 -4.21 8.73
CA ALA A 887 -40.59 -3.14 7.92
C ALA A 887 -39.15 -3.45 7.46
N HIS A 888 -38.37 -4.16 8.28
CA HIS A 888 -37.04 -4.62 7.90
C HIS A 888 -37.09 -5.70 6.80
N LEU A 889 -38.01 -6.67 6.91
CA LEU A 889 -38.22 -7.68 5.86
C LEU A 889 -38.71 -7.04 4.55
N ASP A 890 -39.62 -6.07 4.63
CA ASP A 890 -40.13 -5.33 3.48
C ASP A 890 -39.00 -4.59 2.76
N LEU A 891 -38.10 -3.93 3.50
CA LEU A 891 -36.93 -3.28 2.92
C LEU A 891 -36.03 -4.29 2.18
N LYS A 892 -35.77 -5.47 2.76
CA LYS A 892 -34.97 -6.51 2.08
C LYS A 892 -35.63 -6.96 0.78
N MET A 893 -36.95 -7.14 0.78
CA MET A 893 -37.72 -7.50 -0.41
C MET A 893 -37.66 -6.39 -1.48
N LEU A 894 -37.90 -5.13 -1.11
CA LEU A 894 -37.84 -3.99 -2.01
C LEU A 894 -36.43 -3.82 -2.62
N LEU A 895 -35.38 -4.02 -1.82
CA LEU A 895 -33.99 -4.01 -2.30
C LEU A 895 -33.73 -5.11 -3.33
N ALA A 896 -34.18 -6.34 -3.06
CA ALA A 896 -34.04 -7.45 -4.00
C ALA A 896 -34.84 -7.22 -5.29
N GLN A 897 -36.00 -6.58 -5.19
CA GLN A 897 -36.84 -6.22 -6.33
C GLN A 897 -36.19 -5.13 -7.20
N GLU A 898 -35.65 -4.07 -6.59
CA GLU A 898 -34.92 -3.04 -7.33
C GLU A 898 -33.65 -3.60 -7.98
N ALA A 899 -32.91 -4.48 -7.28
CA ALA A 899 -31.78 -5.19 -7.86
C ALA A 899 -32.19 -6.07 -9.05
N SER A 900 -33.33 -6.77 -8.96
CA SER A 900 -33.88 -7.58 -10.05
C SER A 900 -34.25 -6.72 -11.27
N ARG A 901 -34.92 -5.58 -11.04
CA ARG A 901 -35.30 -4.63 -12.10
C ARG A 901 -34.07 -4.10 -12.83
N LEU A 902 -33.06 -3.65 -12.09
CA LEU A 902 -31.81 -3.14 -12.65
C LEU A 902 -30.97 -4.21 -13.35
N ALA A 903 -30.99 -5.45 -12.84
CA ALA A 903 -30.33 -6.58 -13.49
C ALA A 903 -30.98 -6.92 -14.83
N ALA A 904 -32.32 -6.94 -14.90
CA ALA A 904 -33.05 -7.16 -16.15
C ALA A 904 -32.79 -6.03 -17.17
N GLU A 905 -32.81 -4.76 -16.72
CA GLU A 905 -32.47 -3.59 -17.53
C GLU A 905 -31.06 -3.73 -18.13
N ALA A 906 -30.07 -4.06 -17.31
CA ALA A 906 -28.69 -4.27 -17.77
C ALA A 906 -28.55 -5.40 -18.79
N LEU A 907 -29.21 -6.55 -18.57
CA LEU A 907 -29.20 -7.65 -19.53
C LEU A 907 -29.83 -7.27 -20.87
N SER A 908 -30.92 -6.50 -20.86
CA SER A 908 -31.57 -5.99 -22.08
C SER A 908 -30.67 -5.05 -22.89
N GLU A 909 -29.74 -4.36 -22.22
CA GLU A 909 -28.71 -3.52 -22.83
C GLU A 909 -27.48 -4.32 -23.33
N GLY A 910 -27.50 -5.65 -23.19
CA GLY A 910 -26.37 -6.52 -23.53
C GLY A 910 -25.20 -6.46 -22.55
N ARG A 911 -25.42 -5.94 -21.33
CA ARG A 911 -24.40 -5.88 -20.28
C ARG A 911 -24.37 -7.18 -19.50
N GLN A 912 -23.18 -7.67 -19.20
CA GLN A 912 -23.00 -8.85 -18.36
C GLN A 912 -23.14 -8.47 -16.87
N LEU A 913 -23.89 -9.29 -16.12
CA LEU A 913 -24.01 -9.15 -14.67
C LEU A 913 -22.75 -9.69 -13.98
N VAL A 914 -22.30 -9.00 -12.94
CA VAL A 914 -21.17 -9.40 -12.09
C VAL A 914 -21.60 -9.37 -10.63
N LEU A 915 -21.35 -10.46 -9.90
CA LEU A 915 -21.67 -10.54 -8.48
C LEU A 915 -20.57 -9.85 -7.66
N VAL A 916 -20.93 -8.78 -6.94
CA VAL A 916 -20.01 -8.02 -6.08
C VAL A 916 -20.08 -8.58 -4.66
N MET A 917 -19.09 -9.40 -4.32
CA MET A 917 -18.99 -10.12 -3.06
C MET A 917 -18.28 -9.26 -2.01
N GLY A 918 -18.83 -9.20 -0.82
CA GLY A 918 -18.27 -8.47 0.30
C GLY A 918 -19.27 -8.41 1.45
N ARG A 919 -18.77 -8.11 2.64
CA ARG A 919 -19.65 -7.89 3.80
C ARG A 919 -20.49 -6.65 3.54
N GLU A 920 -21.75 -6.64 3.96
CA GLU A 920 -22.65 -5.52 3.66
C GLU A 920 -22.03 -4.19 4.13
N TYR A 921 -21.53 -4.12 5.36
CA TYR A 921 -20.88 -2.92 5.90
C TYR A 921 -19.52 -2.57 5.29
N THR A 922 -18.96 -3.43 4.43
CA THR A 922 -17.79 -3.11 3.60
C THR A 922 -18.24 -2.55 2.24
N LEU A 923 -19.32 -3.09 1.67
CA LEU A 923 -19.87 -2.61 0.40
C LEU A 923 -20.69 -1.32 0.58
N ASN A 924 -21.44 -1.21 1.66
CA ASN A 924 -22.32 -0.10 2.02
C ASN A 924 -21.70 0.58 3.25
N PRO A 925 -21.06 1.75 3.10
CA PRO A 925 -21.63 2.89 2.38
C PRO A 925 -20.93 3.28 1.06
N GLY A 926 -20.24 2.36 0.39
CA GLY A 926 -19.54 2.65 -0.88
C GLY A 926 -18.22 3.42 -0.71
N ILE A 927 -17.75 3.62 0.53
CA ILE A 927 -16.46 4.28 0.80
C ILE A 927 -15.31 3.26 0.98
N TYR A 928 -15.63 2.01 1.36
CA TYR A 928 -14.66 0.94 1.56
C TYR A 928 -14.58 -0.02 0.35
N ASP A 929 -15.32 0.26 -0.73
CA ASP A 929 -15.51 -0.65 -1.85
C ASP A 929 -14.42 -0.54 -2.94
N SER A 930 -13.50 0.42 -2.77
CA SER A 930 -12.48 0.81 -3.76
C SER A 930 -13.04 1.16 -5.15
N HIS A 931 -14.23 1.79 -5.19
CA HIS A 931 -14.92 2.23 -6.41
C HIS A 931 -15.29 1.09 -7.36
N VAL A 932 -15.61 -0.10 -6.85
CA VAL A 932 -15.94 -1.27 -7.67
C VAL A 932 -17.11 -0.99 -8.62
N GLY A 933 -18.14 -0.25 -8.18
CA GLY A 933 -19.28 0.11 -9.04
C GLY A 933 -18.87 0.89 -10.28
N LYS A 934 -18.02 1.91 -10.11
CA LYS A 934 -17.42 2.67 -11.22
C LYS A 934 -16.57 1.78 -12.14
N LEU A 935 -15.69 0.96 -11.58
CA LEU A 935 -14.79 0.10 -12.38
C LEU A 935 -15.59 -0.87 -13.27
N LEU A 936 -16.68 -1.43 -12.75
CA LEU A 936 -17.59 -2.30 -13.50
C LEU A 936 -18.33 -1.53 -14.59
N ARG A 937 -18.91 -0.37 -14.25
CA ARG A 937 -19.61 0.51 -15.21
C ARG A 937 -18.74 0.88 -16.39
N ASP A 938 -17.48 1.25 -16.14
CA ASP A 938 -16.54 1.70 -17.17
C ASP A 938 -16.17 0.57 -18.15
N LYS A 939 -16.31 -0.70 -17.74
CA LYS A 939 -16.20 -1.90 -18.58
C LYS A 939 -17.54 -2.45 -19.09
N ALA A 940 -18.61 -1.68 -18.95
CA ALA A 940 -19.98 -2.03 -19.34
C ALA A 940 -20.55 -3.27 -18.60
N PHE A 941 -20.04 -3.59 -17.41
CA PHE A 941 -20.64 -4.59 -16.52
C PHE A 941 -21.68 -3.96 -15.60
N ALA A 942 -22.60 -4.78 -15.10
CA ALA A 942 -23.57 -4.40 -14.07
C ALA A 942 -23.30 -5.18 -12.78
N GLY A 943 -22.85 -4.47 -11.75
CA GLY A 943 -22.56 -5.06 -10.44
C GLY A 943 -23.82 -5.26 -9.61
N ILE A 944 -24.03 -6.48 -9.11
CA ILE A 944 -25.10 -6.82 -8.15
C ILE A 944 -24.46 -7.11 -6.79
N PRO A 945 -24.73 -6.32 -5.73
CA PRO A 945 -24.16 -6.57 -4.41
C PRO A 945 -24.67 -7.89 -3.81
N ALA A 946 -23.77 -8.74 -3.31
CA ALA A 946 -24.11 -10.07 -2.80
C ALA A 946 -25.12 -10.07 -1.64
N HIS A 947 -25.12 -9.02 -0.81
CA HIS A 947 -25.99 -8.92 0.36
C HIS A 947 -27.48 -8.74 0.00
N VAL A 948 -27.82 -8.37 -1.25
CA VAL A 948 -29.22 -8.22 -1.70
C VAL A 948 -29.86 -9.55 -2.11
N LEU A 949 -29.06 -10.61 -2.27
CA LEU A 949 -29.54 -11.91 -2.74
C LEU A 949 -30.33 -12.68 -1.68
N ASP A 950 -30.12 -12.37 -0.39
CA ASP A 950 -30.69 -13.05 0.78
C ASP A 950 -30.75 -14.57 0.58
N ALA A 951 -29.58 -15.21 0.56
CA ALA A 951 -29.43 -16.61 0.15
C ALA A 951 -29.28 -17.59 1.33
N ASP A 952 -29.61 -18.85 1.08
CA ASP A 952 -29.40 -19.95 2.04
C ASP A 952 -27.91 -20.32 2.13
N CYS A 953 -27.42 -20.52 3.36
CA CYS A 953 -26.05 -20.94 3.62
C CYS A 953 -25.86 -22.44 3.34
N ASN A 954 -24.75 -22.80 2.70
CA ASN A 954 -24.42 -24.19 2.37
C ASN A 954 -24.02 -24.96 3.65
N PRO A 955 -24.74 -26.02 4.05
CA PRO A 955 -24.45 -26.79 5.26
C PRO A 955 -23.02 -27.33 5.34
N SER A 956 -22.35 -27.60 4.21
CA SER A 956 -20.96 -28.05 4.18
C SER A 956 -19.98 -27.04 4.80
N PHE A 957 -20.37 -25.77 4.91
CA PHE A 957 -19.56 -24.72 5.52
C PHE A 957 -20.04 -24.33 6.93
N GLU A 958 -20.81 -25.17 7.63
CA GLU A 958 -21.35 -24.86 8.97
C GLU A 958 -20.29 -24.56 10.03
N HIS A 959 -19.07 -25.08 9.86
CA HIS A 959 -17.91 -24.78 10.68
C HIS A 959 -17.45 -23.30 10.59
N LEU A 960 -17.85 -22.60 9.52
CA LEU A 960 -17.71 -21.14 9.42
C LEU A 960 -18.76 -20.47 10.31
N TYR A 961 -18.40 -20.29 11.58
CA TYR A 961 -19.30 -19.71 12.57
C TYR A 961 -19.59 -18.22 12.35
N TRP A 962 -18.78 -17.52 11.55
CA TRP A 962 -19.05 -16.13 11.18
C TRP A 962 -20.09 -16.03 10.05
N ARG A 963 -21.22 -15.36 10.33
CA ARG A 963 -22.36 -15.26 9.42
C ARG A 963 -21.99 -14.81 8.01
N ASN A 964 -21.27 -13.69 7.90
CA ASN A 964 -20.93 -13.11 6.60
C ASN A 964 -19.90 -13.94 5.83
N ALA A 965 -18.95 -14.57 6.52
CA ALA A 965 -17.97 -15.45 5.88
C ALA A 965 -18.66 -16.66 5.25
N HIS A 966 -19.57 -17.28 6.00
CA HIS A 966 -20.36 -18.42 5.54
C HIS A 966 -21.23 -18.07 4.33
N LEU A 967 -21.99 -16.97 4.40
CA LEU A 967 -22.80 -16.52 3.26
C LEU A 967 -21.95 -16.28 2.01
N LEU A 968 -20.79 -15.62 2.16
CA LEU A 968 -19.89 -15.36 1.04
C LEU A 968 -19.34 -16.66 0.42
N ALA A 969 -18.91 -17.62 1.23
CA ALA A 969 -18.44 -18.92 0.75
C ALA A 969 -19.57 -19.68 0.01
N SER A 970 -20.79 -19.66 0.55
CA SER A 970 -21.96 -20.32 -0.05
C SER A 970 -22.33 -19.74 -1.42
N LEU A 971 -22.31 -18.42 -1.53
CA LEU A 971 -22.60 -17.72 -2.78
C LEU A 971 -21.51 -17.97 -3.84
N VAL A 972 -20.23 -17.98 -3.46
CA VAL A 972 -19.14 -18.31 -4.39
C VAL A 972 -19.23 -19.75 -4.85
N ASP A 973 -19.46 -20.70 -3.93
CA ASP A 973 -19.66 -22.11 -4.26
C ASP A 973 -20.82 -22.29 -5.25
N ALA A 974 -21.98 -21.67 -4.98
CA ALA A 974 -23.14 -21.78 -5.86
C ALA A 974 -22.88 -21.15 -7.24
N ALA A 975 -22.27 -19.95 -7.31
CA ALA A 975 -21.88 -19.32 -8.56
C ALA A 975 -20.84 -20.16 -9.33
N ALA A 976 -19.90 -20.80 -8.62
CA ALA A 976 -18.87 -21.64 -9.19
C ALA A 976 -19.38 -22.97 -9.75
N HIS A 977 -20.57 -23.40 -9.34
CA HIS A 977 -21.23 -24.60 -9.86
C HIS A 977 -22.43 -24.30 -10.76
N GLY A 978 -22.76 -23.02 -11.01
CA GLY A 978 -23.95 -22.65 -11.79
C GLY A 978 -25.26 -23.01 -11.08
N ARG A 979 -25.27 -22.90 -9.75
CA ARG A 979 -26.39 -23.25 -8.85
C ARG A 979 -26.86 -22.03 -8.05
N LEU A 980 -26.52 -20.81 -8.46
CA LEU A 980 -26.84 -19.61 -7.69
C LEU A 980 -28.36 -19.43 -7.55
N HIS A 981 -29.13 -19.74 -8.59
CA HIS A 981 -30.59 -19.70 -8.55
C HIS A 981 -31.22 -20.62 -7.48
N THR A 982 -30.55 -21.70 -7.07
CA THR A 982 -31.14 -22.67 -6.12
C THR A 982 -31.11 -22.18 -4.68
N ILE A 983 -30.22 -21.23 -4.37
CA ILE A 983 -30.03 -20.71 -3.00
C ILE A 983 -30.61 -19.31 -2.81
N ILE A 984 -30.99 -18.62 -3.88
CA ILE A 984 -31.59 -17.27 -3.83
C ILE A 984 -33.08 -17.38 -3.51
N THR A 985 -33.55 -16.49 -2.64
CA THR A 985 -34.93 -16.51 -2.14
C THR A 985 -35.88 -15.65 -2.97
N HIS A 986 -35.44 -14.49 -3.46
CA HIS A 986 -36.25 -13.60 -4.29
C HIS A 986 -36.45 -14.17 -5.71
N GLU A 987 -37.72 -14.32 -6.12
CA GLU A 987 -38.12 -14.97 -7.36
C GLU A 987 -37.55 -14.29 -8.62
N GLY A 988 -37.61 -12.96 -8.71
CA GLY A 988 -37.11 -12.23 -9.87
C GLY A 988 -35.60 -12.37 -10.07
N LEU A 989 -34.82 -12.42 -8.97
CA LEU A 989 -33.37 -12.63 -9.03
C LEU A 989 -33.06 -14.09 -9.40
N ARG A 990 -33.78 -15.04 -8.78
CA ARG A 990 -33.69 -16.46 -9.10
C ARG A 990 -33.90 -16.71 -10.60
N ASN A 991 -34.93 -16.12 -11.20
CA ASN A 991 -35.24 -16.30 -12.62
C ASN A 991 -34.14 -15.72 -13.53
N ILE A 992 -33.58 -14.56 -13.17
CA ILE A 992 -32.46 -13.95 -13.91
C ILE A 992 -31.22 -14.85 -13.89
N PHE A 993 -30.80 -15.31 -12.71
CA PHE A 993 -29.61 -16.17 -12.60
C PHE A 993 -29.84 -17.55 -13.23
N ALA A 994 -31.03 -18.14 -13.07
CA ALA A 994 -31.38 -19.38 -13.75
C ALA A 994 -31.31 -19.25 -15.28
N GLY A 995 -31.72 -18.12 -15.85
CA GLY A 995 -31.60 -17.84 -17.28
C GLY A 995 -30.15 -17.82 -17.75
N ILE A 996 -29.27 -17.15 -17.01
CA ILE A 996 -27.82 -17.11 -17.28
C ILE A 996 -27.24 -18.52 -17.21
N GLU A 997 -27.52 -19.25 -16.14
CA GLU A 997 -26.94 -20.58 -15.87
C GLU A 997 -27.41 -21.63 -16.89
N ARG A 998 -28.69 -21.61 -17.31
CA ARG A 998 -29.24 -22.51 -18.34
C ARG A 998 -28.64 -22.26 -19.74
N SER A 999 -28.26 -21.02 -20.04
CA SER A 999 -27.61 -20.67 -21.31
C SER A 999 -26.14 -21.10 -21.39
N GLY A 1000 -25.63 -21.79 -20.35
CA GLY A 1000 -24.19 -22.11 -20.22
C GLY A 1000 -23.36 -20.90 -19.78
N GLY A 1001 -23.99 -19.75 -19.53
CA GLY A 1001 -23.36 -18.55 -19.02
C GLY A 1001 -22.86 -18.73 -17.59
N ARG A 1002 -21.73 -18.10 -17.27
CA ARG A 1002 -21.17 -18.07 -15.92
C ARG A 1002 -21.40 -16.70 -15.30
N VAL A 1003 -21.75 -16.67 -14.01
CA VAL A 1003 -21.84 -15.43 -13.22
C VAL A 1003 -20.43 -15.10 -12.71
N PRO A 1004 -19.77 -14.04 -13.22
CA PRO A 1004 -18.46 -13.64 -12.74
C PRO A 1004 -18.54 -13.05 -11.34
N VAL A 1005 -17.45 -13.18 -10.57
CA VAL A 1005 -17.38 -12.73 -9.18
C VAL A 1005 -16.29 -11.68 -9.00
N VAL A 1006 -16.63 -10.57 -8.36
CA VAL A 1006 -15.66 -9.58 -7.87
C VAL A 1006 -15.78 -9.51 -6.35
N GLN A 1007 -14.75 -9.93 -5.64
CA GLN A 1007 -14.72 -9.91 -4.17
C GLN A 1007 -14.00 -8.67 -3.67
N VAL A 1008 -14.65 -7.89 -2.79
CA VAL A 1008 -14.04 -6.78 -2.05
C VAL A 1008 -13.79 -7.22 -0.61
N SER A 1009 -12.53 -7.15 -0.16
CA SER A 1009 -12.12 -7.49 1.22
C SER A 1009 -11.29 -6.38 1.87
N SER A 1010 -11.16 -6.40 3.20
CA SER A 1010 -10.44 -5.36 3.96
C SER A 1010 -9.16 -5.92 4.59
N PHE A 1011 -8.14 -6.19 3.77
CA PHE A 1011 -6.78 -6.62 4.19
C PHE A 1011 -6.76 -7.75 5.24
N LEU A 1012 -7.43 -8.87 4.95
CA LEU A 1012 -7.41 -10.08 5.80
C LEU A 1012 -7.85 -9.83 7.26
N CYS A 1013 -8.68 -8.83 7.52
CA CYS A 1013 -9.16 -8.56 8.87
C CYS A 1013 -10.00 -9.75 9.41
N GLY A 1014 -9.54 -10.35 10.51
CA GLY A 1014 -10.22 -11.42 11.25
C GLY A 1014 -10.77 -12.53 10.35
N PRO A 1015 -12.08 -12.61 10.09
CA PRO A 1015 -12.68 -13.67 9.27
C PRO A 1015 -12.10 -13.80 7.86
N ASP A 1016 -11.63 -12.70 7.27
CA ASP A 1016 -11.10 -12.70 5.91
C ASP A 1016 -9.81 -13.54 5.80
N SER A 1017 -9.03 -13.71 6.89
CA SER A 1017 -7.81 -14.53 6.88
C SER A 1017 -8.09 -16.02 6.70
N VAL A 1018 -9.28 -16.48 7.08
CA VAL A 1018 -9.74 -17.87 6.94
C VAL A 1018 -10.59 -18.04 5.68
N THR A 1019 -11.45 -17.06 5.40
CA THR A 1019 -12.45 -17.16 4.33
C THR A 1019 -11.83 -16.92 2.95
N ASN A 1020 -10.82 -16.05 2.82
CA ASN A 1020 -10.24 -15.72 1.53
C ASN A 1020 -9.54 -16.90 0.85
N PRO A 1021 -8.70 -17.72 1.53
CA PRO A 1021 -8.14 -18.93 0.92
C PRO A 1021 -9.22 -19.90 0.43
N LEU A 1022 -10.29 -20.09 1.21
CA LEU A 1022 -11.43 -20.92 0.81
C LEU A 1022 -12.13 -20.37 -0.44
N ILE A 1023 -12.41 -19.07 -0.48
CA ILE A 1023 -13.03 -18.42 -1.64
C ILE A 1023 -12.14 -18.53 -2.88
N ASP A 1024 -10.83 -18.31 -2.75
CA ASP A 1024 -9.88 -18.44 -3.86
C ASP A 1024 -9.91 -19.87 -4.43
N GLU A 1025 -9.99 -20.89 -3.57
CA GLU A 1025 -10.09 -22.29 -3.99
C GLU A 1025 -11.44 -22.60 -4.67
N LEU A 1026 -12.56 -22.18 -4.06
CA LEU A 1026 -13.90 -22.36 -4.64
C LEU A 1026 -14.04 -21.67 -6.01
N ALA A 1027 -13.38 -20.51 -6.17
CA ALA A 1027 -13.43 -19.71 -7.37
C ALA A 1027 -12.35 -20.07 -8.40
N LYS A 1028 -11.43 -21.00 -8.10
CA LYS A 1028 -10.24 -21.30 -8.91
C LYS A 1028 -10.55 -21.61 -10.38
N ASN A 1029 -11.66 -22.30 -10.64
CA ASN A 1029 -12.09 -22.68 -12.00
C ASN A 1029 -13.02 -21.66 -12.67
N ARG A 1030 -13.10 -20.43 -12.14
CA ARG A 1030 -14.08 -19.42 -12.55
C ARG A 1030 -13.46 -18.03 -12.63
N PRO A 1031 -14.05 -17.12 -13.42
CA PRO A 1031 -13.63 -15.72 -13.43
C PRO A 1031 -13.88 -15.07 -12.07
N HIS A 1032 -12.80 -14.85 -11.32
CA HIS A 1032 -12.81 -14.19 -10.03
C HIS A 1032 -11.78 -13.06 -9.98
N LEU A 1033 -12.18 -11.94 -9.41
CA LEU A 1033 -11.29 -10.82 -9.13
C LEU A 1033 -11.42 -10.42 -7.66
N ARG A 1034 -10.34 -10.55 -6.90
CA ARG A 1034 -10.27 -10.05 -5.52
C ARG A 1034 -9.67 -8.65 -5.43
N ILE A 1035 -10.44 -7.67 -4.98
CA ILE A 1035 -10.02 -6.32 -4.64
C ILE A 1035 -9.79 -6.21 -3.13
N GLN A 1036 -8.58 -5.83 -2.72
CA GLN A 1036 -8.27 -5.53 -1.33
C GLN A 1036 -8.35 -4.02 -1.09
N SER A 1037 -9.26 -3.59 -0.24
CA SER A 1037 -9.47 -2.18 0.11
C SER A 1037 -8.87 -1.83 1.47
N ASP A 1038 -8.12 -0.74 1.54
CA ASP A 1038 -7.69 -0.08 2.79
C ASP A 1038 -8.53 1.17 3.07
N ALA A 1039 -9.59 1.41 2.29
CA ALA A 1039 -10.50 2.56 2.33
C ALA A 1039 -9.90 3.95 2.11
N ILE A 1040 -8.57 4.08 2.13
CA ILE A 1040 -7.88 5.36 2.10
C ILE A 1040 -7.11 5.52 0.78
N ILE A 1041 -6.48 4.45 0.30
CA ILE A 1041 -5.72 4.44 -0.96
C ILE A 1041 -6.63 3.92 -2.07
N LYS A 1042 -7.43 4.84 -2.61
CA LYS A 1042 -8.21 4.65 -3.84
C LYS A 1042 -7.31 4.71 -5.08
N GLU A 1043 -6.21 3.95 -5.11
CA GLU A 1043 -5.32 3.87 -6.28
C GLU A 1043 -6.00 3.13 -7.44
N LEU A 1044 -6.84 3.88 -8.15
CA LEU A 1044 -7.65 3.41 -9.27
C LEU A 1044 -6.83 2.75 -10.37
N ALA A 1045 -5.60 3.20 -10.63
CA ALA A 1045 -4.78 2.71 -11.75
C ALA A 1045 -4.45 1.21 -11.68
N HIS A 1046 -4.20 0.67 -10.48
CA HIS A 1046 -3.93 -0.77 -10.32
C HIS A 1046 -5.20 -1.60 -10.43
N LEU A 1047 -6.25 -1.16 -9.75
CA LEU A 1047 -7.55 -1.84 -9.79
C LEU A 1047 -8.10 -1.85 -11.21
N GLU A 1048 -7.85 -0.81 -11.98
CA GLU A 1048 -8.16 -0.71 -13.39
C GLU A 1048 -7.39 -1.73 -14.24
N ASN A 1049 -6.09 -1.95 -13.99
CA ASN A 1049 -5.33 -3.00 -14.67
C ASN A 1049 -5.89 -4.40 -14.39
N ARG A 1050 -6.17 -4.72 -13.11
CA ARG A 1050 -6.76 -6.03 -12.75
C ARG A 1050 -8.18 -6.19 -13.29
N MET A 1051 -8.98 -5.11 -13.27
CA MET A 1051 -10.30 -5.08 -13.89
C MET A 1051 -10.23 -5.26 -15.41
N ASN A 1052 -9.23 -4.68 -16.09
CA ASN A 1052 -8.99 -4.86 -17.52
C ASN A 1052 -8.65 -6.32 -17.85
N THR A 1053 -7.77 -6.95 -17.06
CA THR A 1053 -7.45 -8.37 -17.23
C THR A 1053 -8.67 -9.24 -17.00
N PHE A 1054 -9.41 -9.00 -15.91
CA PHE A 1054 -10.66 -9.71 -15.62
C PHE A 1054 -11.68 -9.58 -16.75
N ALA A 1055 -11.91 -8.37 -17.27
CA ALA A 1055 -12.79 -8.14 -18.40
C ALA A 1055 -12.31 -8.85 -19.68
N THR A 1056 -10.99 -8.90 -19.89
CA THR A 1056 -10.39 -9.56 -21.05
C THR A 1056 -10.50 -11.08 -20.96
N GLN A 1057 -10.25 -11.67 -19.78
CA GLN A 1057 -10.46 -13.10 -19.51
C GLN A 1057 -11.91 -13.52 -19.79
N LEU A 1058 -12.87 -12.68 -19.41
CA LEU A 1058 -14.29 -12.92 -19.66
C LEU A 1058 -14.60 -12.87 -21.16
N ARG A 1059 -14.15 -11.81 -21.85
CA ARG A 1059 -14.40 -11.62 -23.28
C ARG A 1059 -13.77 -12.70 -24.17
N LEU A 1060 -12.56 -13.15 -23.82
CA LEU A 1060 -11.80 -14.13 -24.60
C LEU A 1060 -12.09 -15.59 -24.19
N GLY A 1061 -12.90 -15.81 -23.15
CA GLY A 1061 -13.21 -17.16 -22.67
C GLY A 1061 -12.02 -17.91 -22.06
N LEU A 1062 -10.94 -17.21 -21.67
CA LEU A 1062 -9.68 -17.84 -21.23
C LEU A 1062 -9.90 -18.81 -20.06
N HIS A 1063 -10.81 -18.49 -19.14
CA HIS A 1063 -11.14 -19.31 -17.98
C HIS A 1063 -11.66 -20.72 -18.31
N ALA A 1064 -12.17 -20.97 -19.53
CA ALA A 1064 -12.56 -22.31 -19.98
C ALA A 1064 -11.34 -23.20 -20.29
N GLU A 1065 -10.14 -22.62 -20.43
CA GLU A 1065 -8.91 -23.37 -20.69
C GLU A 1065 -8.38 -24.09 -19.44
N LEU A 1066 -8.74 -23.63 -18.23
CA LEU A 1066 -8.34 -24.25 -16.95
C LEU A 1066 -9.12 -25.54 -16.62
N SER A 1067 -10.33 -25.74 -17.15
CA SER A 1067 -11.17 -26.89 -16.81
C SER A 1067 -10.68 -28.25 -17.37
N GLY A 1068 -9.51 -28.29 -17.99
CA GLY A 1068 -8.96 -29.47 -18.67
C GLY A 1068 -8.06 -30.38 -17.82
N SER A 1069 -7.76 -30.05 -16.56
CA SER A 1069 -6.91 -30.90 -15.72
C SER A 1069 -7.34 -30.85 -14.25
N ASP A 1070 -7.72 -32.02 -13.73
CA ASP A 1070 -7.98 -32.34 -12.33
C ASP A 1070 -9.27 -31.78 -11.70
N SER A 1071 -10.36 -32.54 -11.89
CA SER A 1071 -11.59 -32.51 -11.09
C SER A 1071 -11.42 -33.14 -9.71
N ASN A 1072 -10.24 -33.06 -9.08
CA ASN A 1072 -10.09 -33.52 -7.71
C ASN A 1072 -10.58 -32.42 -6.78
N GLY A 1073 -11.86 -32.53 -6.42
CA GLY A 1073 -12.47 -31.72 -5.36
C GLY A 1073 -11.65 -31.81 -4.08
N PHE A 1074 -11.57 -30.68 -3.38
CA PHE A 1074 -10.98 -30.57 -2.06
C PHE A 1074 -11.74 -31.48 -1.09
N ASP A 1075 -11.05 -32.46 -0.51
CA ASP A 1075 -11.58 -33.25 0.61
C ASP A 1075 -11.41 -32.37 1.87
N MET A 1076 -12.47 -31.64 2.25
CA MET A 1076 -12.51 -30.93 3.53
C MET A 1076 -12.63 -31.97 4.64
N LYS A 1077 -11.49 -32.41 5.18
CA LYS A 1077 -11.40 -33.00 6.51
C LYS A 1077 -10.87 -31.99 7.51
#